data_AF-A0AAN8W9W5-F1
#
_entry.id   AF-A0AAN8W9W5-F1
#
_cell.length_a   1.000
_cell.length_b   1.000
_cell.length_c   1.000
_cell.angle_alpha   90.00
_cell.angle_beta   90.00
_cell.angle_gamma   90.00
#
_symmetry.space_group_name_H-M   'P 1'
#
loop_
_entity.id
_entity.type
_entity.pdbx_description
1 polymer ?
#
loop_
_entity_poly.entity_id
_entity_poly.type
_entity_poly.pdbx_seq_one_letter_code
_entity_poly.pdbx_strand_id
1 'polypeptide(L)'
;MFFASVMGTDVFSEALLSLKSDLLDDFNTLSDWSVPFSEPNPSAKITACSWSGITCNQNSTIITQIDLSRKKLAGEIQGNHFTLFVNLTALNLSYNAFSGQLPIELFNLTSLQSLDISRNNFSGEFPFGVNGLYQLEVFDAFSNSFTGPLPVEVSQIETLKVLNLAGSYFSGQIPSRYGFFKSLEFIHLAGNFLSGQIPKELGNLKTLTHMEIGYNSYQGFIPVEFGNMSELQYLDIAGANLSGSIPKELSNLTKLESLFLFKNQLTGLIPSEFSRITTLTNLDLSDNLLSGPIPESFAELKNLRLLSVMYNYMNGSVPKGVAELPQLETLLIWDNFFSGSLPMSLGKNSKLKWLDVSTNDFEGQIPPNVCAGGVLYKLILFSNRFTGSLSPAISNCSSLVRLRVEDNSFSGYIPLKFSNLPDITYVDLSRNRFTGGIPIDIFQAPKLQYFNVSNNVELGGTIPAKTWLLPALQNFSASNSNISGNLPQFQFCQHVSVIELHSNHLSGTVPKSVSICRALERLSFANNSLNGQIPEELASLSALSVLDLSHNNFNGSIPAKFGTLSSLLLLNVSFNDISGSIPSEKRFRLMGSSAFVGNPNLCGAPLEPCSSSDDIQHAFRLGDKISSKLTIFLLVSAGVALFFIIAVLGIFYFQRGSKRQWKMVSFVGLPQFTANDVLRSLNTAESIEVPAASVCKALLPTGITVSVKKIKLEAKGIRFMSELITQMGNARHKNLVRLLGKFHNATKDELYMDIFNFGEVLLEILSNGRLTNAGRSIQNKPGNVLFQEIYEEDDVGDTDSLQEEIKTVLDVALLCTRGRPSDRPSMQDALKLLSALKPQRKEGNI
;
A
#
# COMPACT_ATOMS: atom_id res chain seq x y z
N MET A 1 24.19 -2.44 73.76
CA MET A 1 25.30 -2.29 72.81
C MET A 1 25.25 -3.51 71.89
N PHE A 2 24.73 -3.33 70.66
CA PHE A 2 25.09 -4.04 69.43
C PHE A 2 24.32 -3.31 68.32
N PHE A 3 24.96 -2.30 67.74
CA PHE A 3 24.52 -1.64 66.51
C PHE A 3 24.78 -2.61 65.36
N ALA A 4 23.74 -3.08 64.68
CA ALA A 4 23.89 -3.69 63.37
C ALA A 4 24.02 -2.55 62.35
N SER A 5 25.21 -2.40 61.77
CA SER A 5 25.46 -1.47 60.67
C SER A 5 24.67 -1.92 59.44
N VAL A 6 23.64 -1.16 59.07
CA VAL A 6 23.02 -1.25 57.75
C VAL A 6 24.12 -0.91 56.74
N MET A 7 24.47 -1.88 55.88
CA MET A 7 25.43 -1.67 54.80
C MET A 7 24.79 -0.73 53.77
N GLY A 8 25.20 0.54 53.79
CA GLY A 8 24.62 1.57 52.92
C GLY A 8 25.16 1.45 51.50
N THR A 9 24.31 1.00 50.59
CA THR A 9 24.46 1.24 49.15
C THR A 9 24.45 2.75 48.88
N ASP A 10 25.18 3.22 47.86
CA ASP A 10 25.16 4.64 47.54
C ASP A 10 23.78 5.08 47.03
N VAL A 11 23.35 6.27 47.40
CA VAL A 11 21.99 6.80 47.13
C VAL A 11 21.62 6.83 45.65
N PHE A 12 22.61 6.95 44.75
CA PHE A 12 22.39 6.94 43.30
C PHE A 12 22.06 5.54 42.80
N SER A 13 22.82 4.53 43.27
CA SER A 13 22.55 3.13 42.94
C SER A 13 21.24 2.64 43.54
N GLU A 14 20.87 3.12 44.74
CA GLU A 14 19.55 2.85 45.33
C GLU A 14 18.41 3.43 44.48
N ALA A 15 18.54 4.67 44.01
CA ALA A 15 17.54 5.31 43.15
C ALA A 15 17.35 4.56 41.83
N LEU A 16 18.44 4.09 41.20
CA LEU A 16 18.37 3.28 39.99
C LEU A 16 17.78 1.88 40.23
N LEU A 17 18.03 1.26 41.39
CA LEU A 17 17.36 -0.01 41.75
C LEU A 17 15.87 0.19 42.03
N SER A 18 15.49 1.32 42.61
CA SER A 18 14.09 1.71 42.77
C SER A 18 13.42 1.97 41.42
N LEU A 19 14.11 2.61 40.48
CA LEU A 19 13.63 2.73 39.11
C LEU A 19 13.42 1.33 38.51
N LYS A 20 14.42 0.45 38.60
CA LYS A 20 14.36 -0.92 38.08
C LYS A 20 13.18 -1.72 38.68
N SER A 21 12.84 -1.54 39.96
CA SER A 21 11.72 -2.27 40.58
C SER A 21 10.36 -1.82 40.05
N ASP A 22 10.25 -0.59 39.58
CA ASP A 22 9.00 -0.02 39.06
C ASP A 22 8.80 -0.32 37.57
N LEU A 23 9.88 -0.69 36.85
CA LEU A 23 9.84 -1.04 35.44
C LEU A 23 9.46 -2.51 35.21
N LEU A 24 8.74 -2.76 34.13
CA LEU A 24 8.51 -4.11 33.61
C LEU A 24 9.67 -4.49 32.67
N ASP A 25 10.45 -5.49 33.06
CA ASP A 25 11.62 -6.01 32.33
C ASP A 25 11.52 -7.52 32.11
N ASP A 26 10.51 -7.97 31.35
CA ASP A 26 10.26 -9.39 31.06
C ASP A 26 11.44 -10.10 30.37
N PHE A 27 12.33 -9.33 29.74
CA PHE A 27 13.50 -9.82 29.02
C PHE A 27 14.79 -9.78 29.86
N ASN A 28 14.71 -9.35 31.12
CA ASN A 28 15.81 -9.29 32.07
C ASN A 28 17.04 -8.53 31.53
N THR A 29 16.77 -7.43 30.81
CA THR A 29 17.77 -6.57 30.16
C THR A 29 18.54 -5.66 31.11
N LEU A 30 18.08 -5.55 32.36
CA LEU A 30 18.75 -4.87 33.46
C LEU A 30 19.31 -5.88 34.48
N SER A 31 19.59 -7.12 34.08
CA SER A 31 20.06 -8.18 34.97
C SER A 31 21.35 -7.84 35.74
N ASP A 32 22.23 -7.04 35.15
CA ASP A 32 23.50 -6.60 35.74
C ASP A 32 23.35 -5.48 36.76
N TRP A 33 22.19 -4.80 36.81
CA TRP A 33 21.85 -3.83 37.84
C TRP A 33 21.60 -4.54 39.17
N SER A 34 22.69 -4.80 39.89
CA SER A 34 22.71 -5.52 41.15
C SER A 34 23.89 -5.06 42.01
N VAL A 35 23.76 -5.26 43.32
CA VAL A 35 24.83 -4.96 44.28
C VAL A 35 25.37 -6.28 44.82
N PRO A 36 26.66 -6.59 44.66
CA PRO A 36 27.23 -7.84 45.17
C PRO A 36 27.28 -7.85 46.70
N PHE A 37 26.98 -9.00 47.31
CA PHE A 37 26.90 -9.20 48.76
C PHE A 37 28.25 -9.16 49.50
N SER A 38 29.38 -8.90 48.83
CA SER A 38 30.71 -9.05 49.41
C SER A 38 31.68 -7.94 48.99
N GLU A 39 31.62 -6.83 49.71
CA GLU A 39 32.71 -6.06 50.33
C GLU A 39 32.21 -4.62 50.58
N PRO A 40 32.52 -4.00 51.74
CA PRO A 40 32.21 -2.59 51.94
C PRO A 40 32.94 -1.80 50.86
N ASN A 41 32.23 -1.04 50.03
CA ASN A 41 32.84 -0.16 49.03
C ASN A 41 33.71 0.86 49.79
N PRO A 42 35.05 0.72 49.84
CA PRO A 42 35.91 1.58 50.65
C PRO A 42 36.13 2.93 49.96
N SER A 43 35.62 3.07 48.75
CA SER A 43 35.75 4.21 47.87
C SER A 43 34.40 4.92 47.77
N ALA A 44 34.39 6.26 47.81
CA ALA A 44 33.19 7.08 47.60
C ALA A 44 32.63 7.00 46.14
N LYS A 45 32.79 5.85 45.48
CA LYS A 45 32.41 5.59 44.10
C LYS A 45 31.00 5.00 44.05
N ILE A 46 30.25 5.43 43.05
CA ILE A 46 28.89 4.95 42.74
C ILE A 46 28.99 3.55 42.14
N THR A 47 28.28 2.59 42.73
CA THR A 47 28.27 1.18 42.31
C THR A 47 27.69 1.01 40.90
N ALA A 48 26.63 1.76 40.61
CA ALA A 48 25.93 1.76 39.33
C ALA A 48 26.79 2.21 38.13
N CYS A 49 27.97 2.81 38.34
CA CYS A 49 28.88 3.16 37.23
C CYS A 49 29.41 1.93 36.46
N SER A 50 29.25 0.73 37.01
CA SER A 50 29.57 -0.53 36.34
C SER A 50 28.39 -1.14 35.56
N TRP A 51 27.19 -0.58 35.70
CA TRP A 51 25.97 -1.12 35.11
C TRP A 51 25.80 -0.70 33.66
N SER A 52 25.21 -1.59 32.89
CA SER A 52 24.88 -1.38 31.48
C SER A 52 23.95 -0.19 31.34
N GLY A 53 24.37 0.78 30.51
CA GLY A 53 23.61 2.00 30.25
C GLY A 53 23.91 3.15 31.22
N ILE A 54 24.81 3.00 32.19
CA ILE A 54 25.18 4.07 33.11
C ILE A 54 26.58 4.60 32.77
N THR A 55 26.68 5.90 32.52
CA THR A 55 27.97 6.58 32.32
C THR A 55 28.22 7.52 33.50
N CYS A 56 29.44 7.48 34.03
CA CYS A 56 29.88 8.35 35.12
C CYS A 56 31.07 9.21 34.72
N ASN A 57 31.37 10.22 35.54
CA ASN A 57 32.61 10.97 35.46
C ASN A 57 33.85 10.08 35.71
N GLN A 58 35.05 10.60 35.42
CA GLN A 58 36.32 9.85 35.51
C GLN A 58 36.57 9.21 36.89
N ASN A 59 36.05 9.81 37.96
CA ASN A 59 36.24 9.33 39.33
C ASN A 59 35.11 8.42 39.82
N SER A 60 34.09 8.15 38.99
CA SER A 60 32.90 7.35 39.33
C SER A 60 32.10 7.92 40.51
N THR A 61 32.07 9.24 40.68
CA THR A 61 31.38 9.92 41.79
C THR A 61 30.09 10.63 41.35
N ILE A 62 29.88 10.78 40.04
CA ILE A 62 28.72 11.47 39.46
C ILE A 62 28.27 10.68 38.22
N ILE A 63 26.99 10.35 38.16
CA ILE A 63 26.34 9.82 36.95
C ILE A 63 26.08 10.99 36.01
N THR A 64 26.57 10.89 34.78
CA THR A 64 26.43 11.91 33.74
C THR A 64 25.48 11.48 32.63
N GLN A 65 25.31 10.18 32.39
CA GLN A 65 24.37 9.70 31.37
C GLN A 65 23.65 8.42 31.81
N ILE A 66 22.38 8.31 31.41
CA ILE A 66 21.55 7.12 31.57
C ILE A 66 20.98 6.75 30.20
N ASP A 67 21.33 5.57 29.70
CA ASP A 67 20.87 5.01 28.43
C ASP A 67 20.15 3.67 28.67
N LEU A 68 18.83 3.72 28.59
CA LEU A 68 17.93 2.58 28.68
C LEU A 68 17.33 2.22 27.31
N SER A 69 17.91 2.70 26.21
CA SER A 69 17.34 2.52 24.89
C SER A 69 17.30 1.06 24.43
N ARG A 70 16.27 0.69 23.66
CA ARG A 70 16.13 -0.65 23.00
C ARG A 70 16.15 -1.84 23.98
N LYS A 71 15.77 -1.62 25.24
CA LYS A 71 15.73 -2.65 26.29
C LYS A 71 14.38 -3.35 26.40
N LYS A 72 13.37 -2.95 25.62
CA LYS A 72 11.99 -3.48 25.67
C LYS A 72 11.36 -3.31 27.06
N LEU A 73 11.74 -2.26 27.77
CA LEU A 73 11.21 -1.94 29.09
C LEU A 73 9.80 -1.37 28.94
N ALA A 74 8.92 -1.65 29.89
CA ALA A 74 7.55 -1.12 29.93
C ALA A 74 7.20 -0.60 31.34
N GLY A 75 6.00 -0.04 31.48
CA GLY A 75 5.54 0.60 32.70
C GLY A 75 5.54 2.12 32.62
N GLU A 76 5.13 2.76 33.71
CA GLU A 76 5.11 4.21 33.85
C GLU A 76 6.38 4.71 34.53
N ILE A 77 6.91 5.83 34.06
CA ILE A 77 8.09 6.44 34.65
C ILE A 77 7.65 7.43 35.73
N GLN A 78 8.07 7.18 36.96
CA GLN A 78 7.86 8.11 38.07
C GLN A 78 9.03 9.13 38.13
N GLY A 79 8.69 10.42 38.24
CA GLY A 79 9.67 11.50 38.18
C GLY A 79 10.60 11.60 39.39
N ASN A 80 10.14 11.12 40.56
CA ASN A 80 10.89 11.12 41.81
C ASN A 80 12.25 10.41 41.70
N HIS A 81 12.34 9.36 40.88
CA HIS A 81 13.57 8.59 40.64
C HIS A 81 14.70 9.44 40.07
N PHE A 82 14.37 10.48 39.30
CA PHE A 82 15.38 11.28 38.59
C PHE A 82 15.88 12.48 39.38
N THR A 83 15.19 12.87 40.45
CA THR A 83 15.45 14.10 41.21
C THR A 83 16.88 14.19 41.78
N LEU A 84 17.55 13.05 41.99
CA LEU A 84 18.93 13.00 42.50
C LEU A 84 19.99 13.22 41.41
N PHE A 85 19.68 13.00 40.13
CA PHE A 85 20.64 13.07 39.03
C PHE A 85 20.77 14.49 38.45
N VAL A 86 20.95 15.50 39.30
CA VAL A 86 21.01 16.93 38.90
C VAL A 86 22.15 17.27 37.92
N ASN A 87 23.17 16.42 37.85
CA ASN A 87 24.33 16.56 36.94
C ASN A 87 24.19 15.71 35.66
N LEU A 88 23.03 15.09 35.43
CA LEU A 88 22.77 14.29 34.24
C LEU A 88 22.78 15.18 33.00
N THR A 89 23.62 14.84 32.02
CA THR A 89 23.74 15.56 30.75
C THR A 89 23.01 14.85 29.61
N ALA A 90 22.80 13.54 29.70
CA ALA A 90 22.01 12.80 28.71
C ALA A 90 21.10 11.73 29.34
N LEU A 91 19.85 11.69 28.88
CA LEU A 91 18.87 10.66 29.23
C LEU A 91 18.27 10.08 27.94
N ASN A 92 18.49 8.80 27.70
CA ASN A 92 17.94 8.08 26.56
C ASN A 92 17.03 6.93 27.03
N LEU A 93 15.75 7.02 26.69
CA LEU A 93 14.70 6.07 27.00
C LEU A 93 14.09 5.46 25.73
N SER A 94 14.71 5.67 24.57
CA SER A 94 14.10 5.41 23.27
C SER A 94 13.90 3.93 22.93
N TYR A 95 12.97 3.64 22.01
CA TYR A 95 12.67 2.27 21.55
C TYR A 95 12.31 1.31 22.71
N ASN A 96 11.38 1.74 23.56
CA ASN A 96 10.81 0.95 24.64
C ASN A 96 9.27 0.97 24.55
N ALA A 97 8.60 0.52 25.60
CA ALA A 97 7.15 0.50 25.73
C ALA A 97 6.68 1.29 26.96
N PHE A 98 7.43 2.35 27.34
CA PHE A 98 7.03 3.23 28.43
C PHE A 98 5.70 3.92 28.10
N SER A 99 4.81 4.00 29.08
CA SER A 99 3.45 4.53 28.94
C SER A 99 3.12 5.55 30.04
N GLY A 100 1.87 6.04 30.06
CA GLY A 100 1.45 7.07 31.00
C GLY A 100 1.85 8.47 30.53
N GLN A 101 1.76 9.45 31.44
CA GLN A 101 2.20 10.82 31.17
C GLN A 101 3.72 10.96 31.36
N LEU A 102 4.32 11.89 30.64
CA LEU A 102 5.73 12.24 30.88
C LEU A 102 5.82 12.99 32.24
N PRO A 103 6.65 12.54 33.20
CA PRO A 103 6.71 13.18 34.51
C PRO A 103 7.37 14.56 34.44
N ILE A 104 6.73 15.57 35.05
CA ILE A 104 7.18 16.97 35.02
C ILE A 104 8.51 17.16 35.76
N GLU A 105 8.82 16.31 36.74
CA GLU A 105 10.05 16.37 37.52
C GLU A 105 11.30 16.13 36.65
N LEU A 106 11.17 15.50 35.48
CA LEU A 106 12.28 15.39 34.52
C LEU A 106 12.77 16.76 34.06
N PHE A 107 11.91 17.78 34.06
CA PHE A 107 12.28 19.14 33.67
C PHE A 107 13.08 19.89 34.74
N ASN A 108 13.29 19.29 35.91
CA ASN A 108 14.21 19.80 36.93
C ASN A 108 15.67 19.39 36.69
N LEU A 109 15.95 18.55 35.70
CA LEU A 109 17.31 18.12 35.33
C LEU A 109 18.03 19.21 34.54
N THR A 110 18.34 20.33 35.19
CA THR A 110 18.83 21.55 34.53
C THR A 110 20.16 21.41 33.78
N SER A 111 20.96 20.37 34.07
CA SER A 111 22.22 20.07 33.36
C SER A 111 22.02 19.26 32.06
N LEU A 112 20.78 18.87 31.75
CA LEU A 112 20.48 17.98 30.64
C LEU A 112 20.70 18.68 29.30
N GLN A 113 21.52 18.07 28.46
CA GLN A 113 21.85 18.53 27.11
C GLN A 113 21.14 17.68 26.04
N SER A 114 20.83 16.43 26.35
CA SER A 114 20.12 15.52 25.45
C SER A 114 19.03 14.73 26.20
N LEU A 115 17.81 14.82 25.67
CA LEU A 115 16.66 14.02 26.11
C LEU A 115 16.07 13.30 24.91
N ASP A 116 16.15 11.96 24.91
CA ASP A 116 15.54 11.11 23.89
C ASP A 116 14.52 10.17 24.53
N ILE A 117 13.25 10.41 24.26
CA ILE A 117 12.10 9.60 24.70
C ILE A 117 11.37 9.00 23.49
N SER A 118 12.01 8.96 22.32
CA SER A 118 11.39 8.56 21.06
C SER A 118 10.98 7.09 21.04
N ARG A 119 9.95 6.76 20.27
CA ARG A 119 9.40 5.41 20.06
C ARG A 119 9.05 4.74 21.39
N ASN A 120 8.15 5.39 22.11
CA ASN A 120 7.49 4.92 23.31
C ASN A 120 5.97 5.12 23.17
N ASN A 121 5.23 4.98 24.27
CA ASN A 121 3.80 5.19 24.34
C ASN A 121 3.42 6.28 25.37
N PHE A 122 4.30 7.27 25.58
CA PHE A 122 3.96 8.43 26.42
C PHE A 122 2.74 9.16 25.85
N SER A 123 1.81 9.51 26.71
CA SER A 123 0.46 9.93 26.34
C SER A 123 -0.02 11.13 27.17
N GLY A 124 -1.20 11.66 26.84
CA GLY A 124 -1.72 12.88 27.44
C GLY A 124 -1.10 14.13 26.82
N GLU A 125 -1.43 15.29 27.40
CA GLU A 125 -0.82 16.56 26.98
C GLU A 125 0.65 16.63 27.39
N PHE A 126 1.45 17.32 26.59
CA PHE A 126 2.85 17.53 26.93
C PHE A 126 2.96 18.45 28.18
N PRO A 127 3.71 18.06 29.23
CA PRO A 127 3.73 18.83 30.47
C PRO A 127 4.39 20.20 30.29
N PHE A 128 3.96 21.17 31.11
CA PHE A 128 4.58 22.49 31.17
C PHE A 128 5.95 22.44 31.86
N GLY A 129 6.76 23.49 31.69
CA GLY A 129 8.03 23.65 32.44
C GLY A 129 9.28 23.09 31.76
N VAL A 130 9.18 22.58 30.52
CA VAL A 130 10.32 22.08 29.74
C VAL A 130 11.43 23.12 29.53
N ASN A 131 11.12 24.42 29.60
CA ASN A 131 12.09 25.50 29.59
C ASN A 131 13.05 25.50 30.80
N GLY A 132 12.74 24.75 31.86
CA GLY A 132 13.68 24.46 32.96
C GLY A 132 14.94 23.72 32.49
N LEU A 133 14.86 23.02 31.36
CA LEU A 133 16.00 22.38 30.69
C LEU A 133 16.75 23.41 29.81
N TYR A 134 17.22 24.51 30.39
CA TYR A 134 17.81 25.62 29.65
C TYR A 134 19.16 25.31 28.97
N GLN A 135 19.79 24.17 29.28
CA GLN A 135 21.00 23.66 28.62
C GLN A 135 20.72 22.63 27.51
N LEU A 136 19.44 22.33 27.25
CA LEU A 136 19.05 21.26 26.33
C LEU A 136 19.39 21.63 24.88
N GLU A 137 20.21 20.80 24.25
CA GLU A 137 20.58 20.94 22.83
C GLU A 137 19.74 20.02 21.93
N VAL A 138 19.40 18.82 22.43
CA VAL A 138 18.67 17.80 21.67
C VAL A 138 17.45 17.35 22.46
N PHE A 139 16.28 17.50 21.85
CA PHE A 139 15.03 16.94 22.34
C PHE A 139 14.35 16.09 21.27
N ASP A 140 14.30 14.78 21.49
CA ASP A 140 13.62 13.83 20.61
C ASP A 140 12.49 13.09 21.34
N ALA A 141 11.26 13.30 20.88
CA ALA A 141 10.06 12.63 21.35
C ALA A 141 9.29 11.96 20.20
N PHE A 142 9.96 11.68 19.08
CA PHE A 142 9.37 11.07 17.89
C PHE A 142 8.57 9.81 18.21
N SER A 143 7.42 9.62 17.56
CA SER A 143 6.62 8.39 17.66
C SER A 143 6.18 8.07 19.09
N ASN A 144 5.36 8.94 19.68
CA ASN A 144 4.67 8.75 20.96
C ASN A 144 3.15 8.92 20.79
N SER A 145 2.42 9.00 21.90
CA SER A 145 0.97 9.17 21.96
C SER A 145 0.56 10.53 22.55
N PHE A 146 1.44 11.54 22.53
CA PHE A 146 1.15 12.88 23.04
C PHE A 146 0.01 13.56 22.28
N THR A 147 -0.89 14.20 23.00
CA THR A 147 -2.07 14.93 22.49
C THR A 147 -2.00 16.42 22.85
N GLY A 148 -3.03 17.19 22.50
CA GLY A 148 -3.09 18.62 22.83
C GLY A 148 -2.20 19.48 21.92
N PRO A 149 -1.97 20.76 22.25
CA PRO A 149 -1.14 21.66 21.46
C PRO A 149 0.35 21.32 21.55
N LEU A 150 1.14 21.80 20.58
CA LEU A 150 2.61 21.78 20.70
C LEU A 150 3.07 22.65 21.89
N PRO A 151 4.05 22.20 22.69
CA PRO A 151 4.53 22.96 23.84
C PRO A 151 5.18 24.25 23.36
N VAL A 152 4.75 25.41 23.84
CA VAL A 152 5.28 26.70 23.35
C VAL A 152 6.61 27.04 24.02
N GLU A 153 6.81 26.57 25.24
CA GLU A 153 7.93 26.87 26.13
C GLU A 153 9.27 26.33 25.62
N VAL A 154 9.27 25.29 24.78
CA VAL A 154 10.51 24.79 24.14
C VAL A 154 11.22 25.89 23.35
N SER A 155 10.48 26.85 22.79
CA SER A 155 11.04 28.01 22.07
C SER A 155 11.84 28.98 22.93
N GLN A 156 11.77 28.84 24.27
CA GLN A 156 12.53 29.65 25.22
C GLN A 156 13.90 29.04 25.55
N ILE A 157 14.14 27.79 25.15
CA ILE A 157 15.44 27.11 25.36
C ILE A 157 16.41 27.63 24.29
N GLU A 158 17.28 28.56 24.69
CA GLU A 158 18.18 29.24 23.75
C GLU A 158 19.23 28.31 23.13
N THR A 159 19.58 27.23 23.82
CA THR A 159 20.59 26.26 23.42
C THR A 159 20.07 25.16 22.48
N LEU A 160 18.75 25.06 22.29
CA LEU A 160 18.13 23.97 21.55
C LEU A 160 18.50 23.99 20.07
N LYS A 161 19.11 22.91 19.59
CA LYS A 161 19.53 22.68 18.20
C LYS A 161 18.63 21.71 17.47
N VAL A 162 18.14 20.67 18.16
CA VAL A 162 17.32 19.61 17.57
C VAL A 162 16.01 19.49 18.34
N LEU A 163 14.89 19.66 17.63
CA LEU A 163 13.55 19.41 18.15
C LEU A 163 12.82 18.41 17.25
N ASN A 164 12.48 17.25 17.80
CA ASN A 164 11.72 16.21 17.11
C ASN A 164 10.47 15.83 17.91
N LEU A 165 9.29 16.25 17.44
CA LEU A 165 7.98 15.96 18.02
C LEU A 165 7.06 15.23 17.03
N ALA A 166 7.65 14.64 15.99
CA ALA A 166 6.90 14.00 14.91
C ALA A 166 6.25 12.67 15.34
N GLY A 167 5.25 12.22 14.58
CA GLY A 167 4.62 10.91 14.76
C GLY A 167 3.81 10.73 16.06
N SER A 168 3.33 11.83 16.64
CA SER A 168 2.42 11.83 17.80
C SER A 168 1.04 12.33 17.38
N TYR A 169 0.28 12.89 18.32
CA TYR A 169 -1.10 13.35 18.10
C TYR A 169 -1.29 14.81 18.47
N PHE A 170 -0.21 15.60 18.40
CA PHE A 170 -0.27 17.04 18.63
C PHE A 170 -1.23 17.70 17.65
N SER A 171 -2.07 18.60 18.14
CA SER A 171 -3.16 19.25 17.43
C SER A 171 -3.06 20.77 17.55
N GLY A 172 -3.94 21.49 16.86
CA GLY A 172 -3.87 22.96 16.80
C GLY A 172 -2.77 23.46 15.86
N GLN A 173 -2.37 24.72 16.00
CA GLN A 173 -1.42 25.38 15.10
C GLN A 173 0.03 25.18 15.55
N ILE A 174 0.98 25.30 14.62
CA ILE A 174 2.36 25.53 15.02
C ILE A 174 2.42 26.89 15.73
N PRO A 175 2.98 26.98 16.96
CA PRO A 175 3.10 28.27 17.64
C PRO A 175 4.00 29.22 16.83
N SER A 176 3.54 30.44 16.55
CA SER A 176 4.39 31.45 15.88
C SER A 176 5.66 31.77 16.65
N ARG A 177 5.65 31.52 17.98
CA ARG A 177 6.83 31.63 18.84
C ARG A 177 7.98 30.71 18.43
N TYR A 178 7.70 29.62 17.71
CA TYR A 178 8.75 28.76 17.15
C TYR A 178 9.61 29.49 16.11
N GLY A 179 9.18 30.64 15.58
CA GLY A 179 10.05 31.50 14.76
C GLY A 179 11.17 32.21 15.53
N PHE A 180 11.28 32.04 16.86
CA PHE A 180 12.19 32.80 17.71
C PHE A 180 13.28 31.95 18.38
N PHE A 181 13.40 30.66 18.04
CA PHE A 181 14.54 29.86 18.47
C PHE A 181 15.86 30.53 18.06
N LYS A 182 16.84 30.51 18.98
CA LYS A 182 18.14 31.17 18.78
C LYS A 182 19.16 30.29 18.06
N SER A 183 19.10 28.98 18.30
CA SER A 183 20.12 28.03 17.85
C SER A 183 19.54 26.80 17.12
N LEU A 184 18.24 26.80 16.77
CA LEU A 184 17.61 25.61 16.19
C LEU A 184 18.15 25.33 14.79
N GLU A 185 18.64 24.11 14.59
CA GLU A 185 19.22 23.60 13.34
C GLU A 185 18.31 22.57 12.67
N PHE A 186 17.56 21.81 13.48
CA PHE A 186 16.69 20.72 13.02
C PHE A 186 15.31 20.82 13.70
N ILE A 187 14.24 20.80 12.89
CA ILE A 187 12.86 20.69 13.39
C ILE A 187 12.09 19.61 12.63
N HIS A 188 11.47 18.71 13.38
CA HIS A 188 10.61 17.66 12.83
C HIS A 188 9.29 17.57 13.59
N LEU A 189 8.18 17.89 12.90
CA LEU A 189 6.82 17.92 13.44
C LEU A 189 5.84 17.06 12.62
N ALA A 190 6.33 16.31 11.64
CA ALA A 190 5.47 15.62 10.69
C ALA A 190 4.64 14.49 11.31
N GLY A 191 3.54 14.14 10.67
CA GLY A 191 2.71 13.00 11.09
C GLY A 191 1.97 13.24 12.40
N ASN A 192 1.51 14.46 12.63
CA ASN A 192 0.68 14.86 13.77
C ASN A 192 -0.74 15.26 13.29
N PHE A 193 -1.50 15.95 14.13
CA PHE A 193 -2.81 16.56 13.84
C PHE A 193 -2.74 18.09 13.72
N LEU A 194 -1.59 18.62 13.37
CA LEU A 194 -1.41 20.06 13.29
C LEU A 194 -2.27 20.63 12.16
N SER A 195 -2.85 21.79 12.39
CA SER A 195 -3.82 22.45 11.50
C SER A 195 -3.62 23.97 11.50
N GLY A 196 -4.50 24.68 10.79
CA GLY A 196 -4.35 26.13 10.58
C GLY A 196 -3.24 26.47 9.59
N GLN A 197 -2.84 27.73 9.54
CA GLN A 197 -1.81 28.21 8.63
C GLN A 197 -0.41 27.92 9.18
N ILE A 198 0.54 27.67 8.28
CA ILE A 198 1.96 27.61 8.64
C ILE A 198 2.42 29.04 9.04
N PRO A 199 2.94 29.26 10.25
CA PRO A 199 3.38 30.59 10.67
C PRO A 199 4.53 31.11 9.83
N LYS A 200 4.39 32.32 9.31
CA LYS A 200 5.45 33.00 8.55
C LYS A 200 6.70 33.27 9.39
N GLU A 201 6.55 33.38 10.71
CA GLU A 201 7.62 33.63 11.65
C GLU A 201 8.69 32.53 11.63
N LEU A 202 8.36 31.30 11.20
CA LEU A 202 9.35 30.24 11.00
C LEU A 202 10.44 30.65 9.98
N GLY A 203 10.12 31.54 9.04
CA GLY A 203 11.09 32.14 8.11
C GLY A 203 12.21 32.97 8.78
N ASN A 204 12.09 33.28 10.07
CA ASN A 204 13.11 33.98 10.85
C ASN A 204 14.23 33.04 11.34
N LEU A 205 14.07 31.72 11.24
CA LEU A 205 15.03 30.74 11.73
C LEU A 205 16.24 30.64 10.79
N LYS A 206 17.24 31.51 11.00
CA LYS A 206 18.43 31.61 10.14
C LYS A 206 19.44 30.48 10.33
N THR A 207 19.38 29.76 11.43
CA THR A 207 20.26 28.62 11.74
C THR A 207 19.73 27.30 11.23
N LEU A 208 18.47 27.25 10.80
CA LEU A 208 17.79 26.00 10.47
C LEU A 208 18.33 25.39 9.17
N THR A 209 18.75 24.13 9.24
CA THR A 209 19.27 23.35 8.11
C THR A 209 18.28 22.29 7.65
N HIS A 210 17.43 21.78 8.55
CA HIS A 210 16.47 20.72 8.26
C HIS A 210 15.09 21.05 8.84
N MET A 211 14.07 21.06 7.98
CA MET A 211 12.68 21.31 8.35
C MET A 211 11.76 20.26 7.74
N GLU A 212 11.14 19.44 8.60
CA GLU A 212 10.15 18.44 8.19
C GLU A 212 8.87 18.60 9.02
N ILE A 213 7.86 19.25 8.44
CA ILE A 213 6.58 19.52 9.11
C ILE A 213 5.38 18.91 8.36
N GLY A 214 5.59 18.18 7.26
CA GLY A 214 4.54 17.58 6.43
C GLY A 214 3.63 16.57 7.14
N TYR A 215 2.76 15.88 6.39
CA TYR A 215 1.83 14.86 6.91
C TYR A 215 0.95 15.37 8.06
N ASN A 216 0.45 16.60 7.90
CA ASN A 216 -0.42 17.33 8.83
C ASN A 216 -1.62 17.93 8.06
N SER A 217 -2.56 18.59 8.73
CA SER A 217 -3.78 19.15 8.12
C SER A 217 -3.73 20.68 7.96
N TYR A 218 -2.59 21.22 7.52
CA TYR A 218 -2.42 22.67 7.33
C TYR A 218 -3.33 23.24 6.25
N GLN A 219 -3.67 24.51 6.39
CA GLN A 219 -4.47 25.28 5.43
C GLN A 219 -3.67 26.49 4.93
N GLY A 220 -4.16 27.14 3.87
CA GLY A 220 -3.54 28.34 3.33
C GLY A 220 -2.41 28.00 2.34
N PHE A 221 -1.33 28.77 2.39
CA PHE A 221 -0.25 28.78 1.42
C PHE A 221 1.11 28.57 2.08
N ILE A 222 2.11 28.25 1.26
CA ILE A 222 3.52 28.24 1.70
C ILE A 222 3.95 29.69 1.97
N PRO A 223 4.44 30.05 3.17
CA PRO A 223 4.88 31.41 3.46
C PRO A 223 6.06 31.84 2.59
N VAL A 224 5.99 33.04 2.01
CA VAL A 224 7.09 33.60 1.19
C VAL A 224 8.35 33.83 2.02
N GLU A 225 8.18 34.08 3.32
CA GLU A 225 9.24 34.29 4.30
C GLU A 225 10.13 33.07 4.46
N PHE A 226 9.72 31.87 4.03
CA PHE A 226 10.59 30.69 4.06
C PHE A 226 11.82 30.90 3.17
N GLY A 227 11.75 31.74 2.14
CA GLY A 227 12.91 32.14 1.33
C GLY A 227 14.01 32.88 2.12
N ASN A 228 13.74 33.29 3.37
CA ASN A 228 14.71 33.96 4.23
C ASN A 228 15.62 32.99 5.01
N MET A 229 15.37 31.67 5.00
CA MET A 229 16.08 30.69 5.82
C MET A 229 17.39 30.24 5.14
N SER A 230 18.39 31.11 5.09
CA SER A 230 19.59 30.97 4.26
C SER A 230 20.43 29.69 4.47
N GLU A 231 20.31 29.02 5.62
CA GLU A 231 21.04 27.78 5.94
C GLU A 231 20.27 26.50 5.59
N LEU A 232 19.02 26.62 5.11
CA LEU A 232 18.12 25.47 4.89
C LEU A 232 18.62 24.58 3.75
N GLN A 233 18.78 23.29 4.05
CA GLN A 233 19.24 22.24 3.15
C GLN A 233 18.12 21.24 2.83
N TYR A 234 17.19 21.03 3.76
CA TYR A 234 16.08 20.09 3.59
C TYR A 234 14.75 20.72 4.00
N LEU A 235 13.78 20.73 3.09
CA LEU A 235 12.42 21.20 3.33
C LEU A 235 11.40 20.15 2.88
N ASP A 236 10.67 19.59 3.85
CA ASP A 236 9.53 18.70 3.62
C ASP A 236 8.26 19.25 4.29
N ILE A 237 7.32 19.66 3.44
CA ILE A 237 5.96 20.07 3.79
C ILE A 237 4.92 19.31 2.96
N ALA A 238 5.26 18.08 2.57
CA ALA A 238 4.42 17.20 1.77
C ALA A 238 3.23 16.65 2.57
N GLY A 239 2.23 16.10 1.89
CA GLY A 239 1.13 15.38 2.53
C GLY A 239 0.26 16.25 3.44
N ALA A 240 0.01 17.49 3.03
CA ALA A 240 -0.84 18.44 3.76
C ALA A 240 -2.00 18.94 2.89
N ASN A 241 -2.62 20.05 3.27
CA ASN A 241 -3.75 20.65 2.54
C ASN A 241 -3.41 22.08 2.07
N LEU A 242 -2.13 22.31 1.75
CA LEU A 242 -1.62 23.60 1.28
C LEU A 242 -2.10 23.89 -0.15
N SER A 243 -2.37 25.14 -0.42
CA SER A 243 -2.97 25.64 -1.67
C SER A 243 -2.23 26.88 -2.19
N GLY A 244 -2.63 27.36 -3.37
CA GLY A 244 -1.99 28.50 -4.02
C GLY A 244 -0.71 28.14 -4.77
N SER A 245 -0.02 29.15 -5.29
CA SER A 245 1.21 28.96 -6.07
C SER A 245 2.43 28.69 -5.18
N ILE A 246 3.37 27.91 -5.71
CA ILE A 246 4.70 27.76 -5.09
C ILE A 246 5.42 29.13 -5.10
N PRO A 247 5.84 29.67 -3.94
CA PRO A 247 6.56 30.94 -3.87
C PRO A 247 7.90 30.87 -4.60
N LYS A 248 8.15 31.83 -5.50
CA LYS A 248 9.45 31.95 -6.18
C LYS A 248 10.57 32.33 -5.21
N GLU A 249 10.25 32.94 -4.08
CA GLU A 249 11.16 33.35 -3.02
C GLU A 249 11.92 32.15 -2.41
N LEU A 250 11.37 30.93 -2.51
CA LEU A 250 12.11 29.70 -2.15
C LEU A 250 13.40 29.53 -2.96
N SER A 251 13.53 30.17 -4.13
CA SER A 251 14.78 30.21 -4.90
C SER A 251 15.95 30.93 -4.21
N ASN A 252 15.69 31.69 -3.13
CA ASN A 252 16.73 32.32 -2.32
C ASN A 252 17.46 31.31 -1.41
N LEU A 253 16.93 30.10 -1.25
CA LEU A 253 17.50 29.03 -0.46
C LEU A 253 18.64 28.33 -1.19
N THR A 254 19.75 29.04 -1.40
CA THR A 254 20.87 28.57 -2.24
C THR A 254 21.63 27.35 -1.70
N LYS A 255 21.38 26.94 -0.45
CA LYS A 255 21.91 25.71 0.17
C LYS A 255 20.94 24.52 0.10
N LEU A 256 19.73 24.71 -0.44
CA LEU A 256 18.67 23.69 -0.43
C LEU A 256 19.03 22.51 -1.34
N GLU A 257 19.13 21.33 -0.74
CA GLU A 257 19.43 20.07 -1.43
C GLU A 257 18.16 19.27 -1.73
N SER A 258 17.16 19.33 -0.85
CA SER A 258 15.90 18.56 -0.98
C SER A 258 14.67 19.43 -0.75
N LEU A 259 13.75 19.42 -1.72
CA LEU A 259 12.47 20.10 -1.65
C LEU A 259 11.32 19.13 -1.94
N PHE A 260 10.51 18.86 -0.91
CA PHE A 260 9.37 17.96 -0.98
C PHE A 260 8.07 18.72 -0.68
N LEU A 261 7.25 18.90 -1.72
CA LEU A 261 5.96 19.59 -1.67
C LEU A 261 4.79 18.69 -2.13
N PHE A 262 5.05 17.40 -2.33
CA PHE A 262 4.09 16.48 -2.93
C PHE A 262 2.83 16.28 -2.08
N LYS A 263 1.73 15.82 -2.69
CA LYS A 263 0.46 15.53 -2.01
C LYS A 263 -0.08 16.74 -1.26
N ASN A 264 -0.34 17.80 -2.01
CA ASN A 264 -0.95 19.06 -1.57
C ASN A 264 -1.97 19.51 -2.64
N GLN A 265 -2.46 20.75 -2.54
CA GLN A 265 -3.37 21.38 -3.51
C GLN A 265 -2.70 22.58 -4.20
N LEU A 266 -1.39 22.53 -4.42
CA LEU A 266 -0.62 23.64 -5.00
C LEU A 266 -1.00 23.82 -6.48
N THR A 267 -1.17 25.07 -6.91
CA THR A 267 -1.60 25.45 -8.26
C THR A 267 -0.56 26.32 -8.96
N GLY A 268 -0.83 26.74 -10.20
CA GLY A 268 0.04 27.65 -10.94
C GLY A 268 1.22 26.94 -11.62
N LEU A 269 2.28 27.70 -11.88
CA LEU A 269 3.48 27.23 -12.60
C LEU A 269 4.58 26.85 -11.61
N ILE A 270 5.47 25.95 -12.03
CA ILE A 270 6.74 25.73 -11.33
C ILE A 270 7.64 26.97 -11.51
N PRO A 271 8.15 27.61 -10.43
CA PRO A 271 9.00 28.79 -10.55
C PRO A 271 10.30 28.50 -11.32
N SER A 272 10.51 29.22 -12.42
CA SER A 272 11.73 29.10 -13.24
C SER A 272 13.00 29.49 -12.46
N GLU A 273 12.84 30.33 -11.43
CA GLU A 273 13.87 30.83 -10.53
C GLU A 273 14.47 29.72 -9.67
N PHE A 274 13.83 28.55 -9.54
CA PHE A 274 14.41 27.39 -8.85
C PHE A 274 15.74 26.94 -9.49
N SER A 275 15.99 27.30 -10.75
CA SER A 275 17.30 27.16 -11.40
C SER A 275 18.48 27.80 -10.64
N ARG A 276 18.22 28.76 -9.73
CA ARG A 276 19.24 29.38 -8.86
C ARG A 276 19.72 28.44 -7.74
N ILE A 277 18.93 27.43 -7.38
CA ILE A 277 19.24 26.46 -6.34
C ILE A 277 20.15 25.37 -6.92
N THR A 278 21.38 25.72 -7.28
CA THR A 278 22.32 24.79 -7.96
C THR A 278 22.74 23.59 -7.10
N THR A 279 22.48 23.64 -5.79
CA THR A 279 22.66 22.57 -4.80
C THR A 279 21.53 21.53 -4.82
N LEU A 280 20.40 21.82 -5.49
CA LEU A 280 19.21 20.95 -5.46
C LEU A 280 19.51 19.58 -6.06
N THR A 281 19.26 18.54 -5.26
CA THR A 281 19.44 17.13 -5.62
C THR A 281 18.11 16.40 -5.75
N ASN A 282 17.12 16.76 -4.92
CA ASN A 282 15.82 16.10 -4.88
C ASN A 282 14.70 17.14 -4.98
N LEU A 283 13.88 17.02 -6.03
CA LEU A 283 12.68 17.84 -6.22
C LEU A 283 11.47 16.93 -6.45
N ASP A 284 10.55 16.95 -5.49
CA ASP A 284 9.27 16.23 -5.60
C ASP A 284 8.08 17.18 -5.39
N LEU A 285 7.34 17.40 -6.49
CA LEU A 285 6.15 18.24 -6.56
C LEU A 285 4.89 17.42 -6.94
N SER A 286 4.94 16.10 -6.76
CA SER A 286 3.91 15.17 -7.22
C SER A 286 2.56 15.37 -6.53
N ASP A 287 1.47 14.87 -7.11
CA ASP A 287 0.14 14.84 -6.50
C ASP A 287 -0.29 16.24 -6.01
N ASN A 288 -0.39 17.15 -6.98
CA ASN A 288 -0.77 18.55 -6.80
C ASN A 288 -1.66 18.98 -7.98
N LEU A 289 -1.94 20.28 -8.09
CA LEU A 289 -2.72 20.88 -9.17
C LEU A 289 -1.85 21.80 -10.05
N LEU A 290 -0.55 21.51 -10.16
CA LEU A 290 0.42 22.32 -10.92
C LEU A 290 0.17 22.20 -12.42
N SER A 291 0.51 23.24 -13.16
CA SER A 291 0.27 23.35 -14.60
C SER A 291 1.46 23.98 -15.33
N GLY A 292 1.40 23.99 -16.66
CA GLY A 292 2.44 24.54 -17.51
C GLY A 292 3.62 23.59 -17.72
N PRO A 293 4.69 24.05 -18.41
CA PRO A 293 5.83 23.20 -18.74
C PRO A 293 6.85 23.08 -17.60
N ILE A 294 7.70 22.05 -17.67
CA ILE A 294 8.94 22.02 -16.90
C ILE A 294 9.82 23.19 -17.40
N PRO A 295 10.32 24.08 -16.52
CA PRO A 295 11.12 25.22 -16.94
C PRO A 295 12.40 24.81 -17.68
N GLU A 296 12.70 25.44 -18.81
CA GLU A 296 13.95 25.17 -19.55
C GLU A 296 15.19 25.48 -18.72
N SER A 297 15.09 26.46 -17.80
CA SER A 297 16.14 26.84 -16.86
C SER A 297 16.56 25.72 -15.90
N PHE A 298 15.77 24.64 -15.77
CA PHE A 298 16.17 23.47 -14.97
C PHE A 298 17.40 22.75 -15.56
N ALA A 299 17.82 23.10 -16.78
CA ALA A 299 19.11 22.71 -17.32
C ALA A 299 20.30 23.11 -16.43
N GLU A 300 20.16 24.13 -15.58
CA GLU A 300 21.22 24.61 -14.67
C GLU A 300 21.37 23.75 -13.40
N LEU A 301 20.40 22.88 -13.09
CA LEU A 301 20.39 22.07 -11.87
C LEU A 301 21.29 20.83 -12.01
N LYS A 302 22.60 21.03 -12.16
CA LYS A 302 23.57 19.96 -12.48
C LYS A 302 23.65 18.85 -11.43
N ASN A 303 23.27 19.13 -10.19
CA ASN A 303 23.25 18.17 -9.07
C ASN A 303 21.91 17.41 -8.95
N LEU A 304 20.92 17.71 -9.78
CA LEU A 304 19.58 17.11 -9.67
C LEU A 304 19.63 15.60 -9.97
N ARG A 305 19.20 14.80 -9.01
CA ARG A 305 19.12 13.34 -9.07
C ARG A 305 17.69 12.84 -9.21
N LEU A 306 16.74 13.49 -8.54
CA LEU A 306 15.32 13.19 -8.59
C LEU A 306 14.54 14.41 -9.07
N LEU A 307 13.78 14.23 -10.15
CA LEU A 307 12.74 15.16 -10.59
C LEU A 307 11.41 14.40 -10.66
N SER A 308 10.48 14.75 -9.77
CA SER A 308 9.13 14.20 -9.76
C SER A 308 8.07 15.29 -9.82
N VAL A 309 7.18 15.18 -10.81
CA VAL A 309 5.99 16.03 -10.99
C VAL A 309 4.76 15.18 -11.36
N MET A 310 4.76 13.89 -11.02
CA MET A 310 3.66 12.97 -11.35
C MET A 310 2.33 13.42 -10.73
N TYR A 311 1.19 13.02 -11.30
CA TYR A 311 -0.14 13.41 -10.82
C TYR A 311 -0.32 14.93 -10.71
N ASN A 312 -0.19 15.63 -11.84
CA ASN A 312 -0.43 17.07 -11.94
C ASN A 312 -1.14 17.38 -13.28
N TYR A 313 -1.29 18.66 -13.62
CA TYR A 313 -1.77 19.14 -14.91
C TYR A 313 -0.64 19.74 -15.77
N MET A 314 0.58 19.21 -15.63
CA MET A 314 1.75 19.69 -16.38
C MET A 314 1.59 19.41 -17.88
N ASN A 315 2.14 20.28 -18.72
CA ASN A 315 2.04 20.18 -20.17
C ASN A 315 3.37 20.55 -20.88
N GLY A 316 3.34 20.73 -22.20
CA GLY A 316 4.54 21.00 -22.99
C GLY A 316 5.40 19.75 -23.20
N SER A 317 6.69 19.93 -23.48
CA SER A 317 7.65 18.83 -23.72
C SER A 317 8.73 18.79 -22.66
N VAL A 318 9.46 17.68 -22.55
CA VAL A 318 10.62 17.58 -21.64
C VAL A 318 11.77 18.42 -22.21
N PRO A 319 12.28 19.43 -21.48
CA PRO A 319 13.37 20.28 -21.99
C PRO A 319 14.63 19.47 -22.30
N LYS A 320 15.30 19.78 -23.42
CA LYS A 320 16.54 19.11 -23.83
C LYS A 320 17.64 19.20 -22.77
N GLY A 321 17.76 20.34 -22.10
CA GLY A 321 18.75 20.55 -21.04
C GLY A 321 18.52 19.66 -19.82
N VAL A 322 17.26 19.34 -19.48
CA VAL A 322 16.92 18.39 -18.39
C VAL A 322 17.40 16.98 -18.74
N ALA A 323 17.26 16.58 -20.00
CA ALA A 323 17.75 15.28 -20.48
C ALA A 323 19.29 15.15 -20.49
N GLU A 324 20.01 16.28 -20.42
CA GLU A 324 21.48 16.33 -20.40
C GLU A 324 22.08 16.47 -18.99
N LEU A 325 21.24 16.49 -17.95
CA LEU A 325 21.70 16.61 -16.56
C LEU A 325 22.59 15.43 -16.16
N PRO A 326 23.80 15.67 -15.65
CA PRO A 326 24.80 14.61 -15.45
C PRO A 326 24.48 13.68 -14.28
N GLN A 327 23.76 14.17 -13.27
CA GLN A 327 23.43 13.41 -12.06
C GLN A 327 22.01 12.83 -12.06
N LEU A 328 21.22 13.02 -13.13
CA LEU A 328 19.81 12.60 -13.14
C LEU A 328 19.68 11.07 -13.05
N GLU A 329 19.07 10.60 -11.97
CA GLU A 329 18.84 9.17 -11.70
C GLU A 329 17.37 8.79 -11.87
N THR A 330 16.45 9.65 -11.48
CA THR A 330 15.02 9.34 -11.43
C THR A 330 14.20 10.48 -12.02
N LEU A 331 13.41 10.16 -13.05
CA LEU A 331 12.49 11.09 -13.72
C LEU A 331 11.08 10.50 -13.71
N LEU A 332 10.19 11.10 -12.92
CA LEU A 332 8.81 10.66 -12.72
C LEU A 332 7.84 11.78 -13.11
N ILE A 333 7.25 11.68 -14.30
CA ILE A 333 6.40 12.73 -14.89
C ILE A 333 5.07 12.18 -15.42
N TRP A 334 4.66 11.01 -14.91
CA TRP A 334 3.48 10.28 -15.34
C TRP A 334 2.17 10.90 -14.80
N ASP A 335 1.05 10.56 -15.43
CA ASP A 335 -0.28 11.11 -15.14
C ASP A 335 -0.30 12.65 -15.20
N ASN A 336 -0.04 13.16 -16.40
CA ASN A 336 0.04 14.57 -16.78
C ASN A 336 -0.41 14.74 -18.25
N PHE A 337 -0.19 15.92 -18.84
CA PHE A 337 -0.53 16.25 -20.23
C PHE A 337 0.72 16.61 -21.06
N PHE A 338 1.87 15.98 -20.76
CA PHE A 338 3.09 16.19 -21.56
C PHE A 338 2.92 15.63 -22.98
N SER A 339 3.54 16.30 -23.95
CA SER A 339 3.43 16.02 -25.38
C SER A 339 4.77 16.16 -26.10
N GLY A 340 4.81 15.85 -27.39
CA GLY A 340 6.02 15.84 -28.20
C GLY A 340 6.89 14.60 -27.92
N SER A 341 8.11 14.59 -28.44
CA SER A 341 9.05 13.47 -28.27
C SER A 341 9.91 13.62 -27.01
N LEU A 342 10.26 12.50 -26.39
CA LEU A 342 11.35 12.49 -25.39
C LEU A 342 12.68 12.93 -26.05
N PRO A 343 13.50 13.78 -25.39
CA PRO A 343 14.78 14.17 -25.93
C PRO A 343 15.72 12.98 -26.19
N MET A 344 16.31 12.93 -27.39
CA MET A 344 17.18 11.81 -27.81
C MET A 344 18.47 11.67 -26.99
N SER A 345 18.85 12.71 -26.24
CA SER A 345 19.97 12.71 -25.29
C SER A 345 19.64 12.08 -23.94
N LEU A 346 18.37 11.80 -23.64
CA LEU A 346 17.96 11.27 -22.33
C LEU A 346 18.66 9.94 -22.03
N GLY A 347 19.31 9.86 -20.86
CA GLY A 347 20.10 8.73 -20.41
C GLY A 347 21.53 8.67 -20.97
N LYS A 348 21.89 9.52 -21.95
CA LYS A 348 23.25 9.55 -22.54
C LYS A 348 24.31 10.04 -21.55
N ASN A 349 24.00 11.11 -20.82
CA ASN A 349 24.94 11.79 -19.93
C ASN A 349 24.66 11.49 -18.44
N SER A 350 23.62 10.71 -18.14
CA SER A 350 23.11 10.52 -16.79
C SER A 350 23.13 9.04 -16.39
N LYS A 351 23.13 8.79 -15.08
CA LYS A 351 23.00 7.44 -14.51
C LYS A 351 21.53 7.12 -14.28
N LEU A 352 20.72 7.19 -15.33
CA LEU A 352 19.26 7.01 -15.24
C LEU A 352 18.93 5.60 -14.73
N LYS A 353 18.21 5.54 -13.60
CA LYS A 353 17.81 4.32 -12.89
C LYS A 353 16.33 4.01 -13.06
N TRP A 354 15.48 5.04 -13.01
CA TRP A 354 14.02 4.91 -13.14
C TRP A 354 13.47 6.04 -14.01
N LEU A 355 12.88 5.66 -15.14
CA LEU A 355 12.09 6.54 -15.99
C LEU A 355 10.62 6.10 -16.00
N ASP A 356 9.73 6.99 -15.56
CA ASP A 356 8.28 6.82 -15.70
C ASP A 356 7.64 8.07 -16.31
N VAL A 357 7.16 7.91 -17.54
CA VAL A 357 6.48 8.95 -18.33
C VAL A 357 5.08 8.49 -18.75
N SER A 358 4.57 7.43 -18.12
CA SER A 358 3.30 6.80 -18.49
C SER A 358 2.11 7.75 -18.37
N THR A 359 1.01 7.44 -19.06
CA THR A 359 -0.25 8.20 -18.98
C THR A 359 -0.03 9.69 -19.31
N ASN A 360 0.43 9.95 -20.53
CA ASN A 360 0.68 11.27 -21.11
C ASN A 360 0.36 11.22 -22.63
N ASP A 361 0.68 12.28 -23.36
CA ASP A 361 0.55 12.38 -24.82
C ASP A 361 1.91 12.33 -25.55
N PHE A 362 2.93 11.65 -25.00
CA PHE A 362 4.25 11.55 -25.64
C PHE A 362 4.18 10.79 -26.97
N GLU A 363 4.95 11.25 -27.95
CA GLU A 363 5.07 10.67 -29.29
C GLU A 363 6.54 10.40 -29.67
N GLY A 364 6.79 10.00 -30.91
CA GLY A 364 8.14 9.68 -31.39
C GLY A 364 8.68 8.34 -30.86
N GLN A 365 10.00 8.19 -30.86
CA GLN A 365 10.68 6.94 -30.49
C GLN A 365 11.28 7.01 -29.07
N ILE A 366 11.59 5.86 -28.48
CA ILE A 366 12.35 5.79 -27.24
C ILE A 366 13.79 6.25 -27.51
N PRO A 367 14.36 7.17 -26.70
CA PRO A 367 15.76 7.57 -26.83
C PRO A 367 16.70 6.36 -26.81
N PRO A 368 17.61 6.20 -27.79
CA PRO A 368 18.43 5.00 -27.91
C PRO A 368 19.42 4.83 -26.76
N ASN A 369 19.81 5.93 -26.11
CA ASN A 369 20.75 5.96 -25.01
C ASN A 369 20.08 5.96 -23.63
N VAL A 370 18.78 5.62 -23.55
CA VAL A 370 18.04 5.65 -22.27
C VAL A 370 18.67 4.79 -21.17
N CYS A 371 19.42 3.74 -21.54
CA CYS A 371 20.17 2.87 -20.64
C CYS A 371 21.71 2.94 -20.86
N ALA A 372 22.25 4.02 -21.44
CA ALA A 372 23.69 4.12 -21.70
C ALA A 372 24.53 4.06 -20.41
N GLY A 373 24.00 4.53 -19.28
CA GLY A 373 24.62 4.40 -17.96
C GLY A 373 24.60 2.99 -17.35
N GLY A 374 23.92 2.02 -17.96
CA GLY A 374 23.91 0.61 -17.53
C GLY A 374 23.18 0.31 -16.21
N VAL A 375 22.48 1.28 -15.61
CA VAL A 375 21.83 1.16 -14.28
C VAL A 375 20.30 1.33 -14.31
N LEU A 376 19.69 1.39 -15.49
CA LEU A 376 18.25 1.57 -15.66
C LEU A 376 17.50 0.28 -15.32
N TYR A 377 16.82 0.25 -14.17
CA TYR A 377 16.08 -0.92 -13.71
C TYR A 377 14.56 -0.83 -13.94
N LYS A 378 14.01 0.37 -14.14
CA LYS A 378 12.59 0.61 -14.47
C LYS A 378 12.44 1.52 -15.68
N LEU A 379 11.80 1.00 -16.73
CA LEU A 379 11.39 1.76 -17.91
C LEU A 379 9.88 1.61 -18.11
N ILE A 380 9.14 2.68 -17.81
CA ILE A 380 7.67 2.70 -17.78
C ILE A 380 7.15 3.82 -18.70
N LEU A 381 6.52 3.43 -19.80
CA LEU A 381 6.13 4.30 -20.92
C LEU A 381 4.67 4.12 -21.34
N PHE A 382 3.89 3.31 -20.62
CA PHE A 382 2.56 2.87 -21.05
C PHE A 382 1.55 4.01 -21.19
N SER A 383 0.47 3.79 -21.95
CA SER A 383 -0.60 4.78 -22.20
C SER A 383 -0.05 6.12 -22.69
N ASN A 384 0.60 6.07 -23.85
CA ASN A 384 1.13 7.21 -24.60
C ASN A 384 0.89 6.99 -26.11
N ARG A 385 1.49 7.82 -26.96
CA ARG A 385 1.42 7.74 -28.43
C ARG A 385 2.79 7.40 -29.04
N PHE A 386 3.67 6.70 -28.32
CA PHE A 386 5.00 6.36 -28.85
C PHE A 386 4.88 5.47 -30.10
N THR A 387 5.79 5.68 -31.04
CA THR A 387 5.82 5.06 -32.37
C THR A 387 7.19 4.46 -32.68
N GLY A 388 7.32 3.80 -33.84
CA GLY A 388 8.55 3.15 -34.27
C GLY A 388 8.78 1.81 -33.58
N SER A 389 9.95 1.21 -33.80
CA SER A 389 10.33 -0.03 -33.15
C SER A 389 10.89 0.20 -31.75
N LEU A 390 10.77 -0.82 -30.90
CA LEU A 390 11.52 -0.85 -29.65
C LEU A 390 13.03 -0.77 -30.00
N SER A 391 13.81 0.01 -29.26
CA SER A 391 15.25 0.16 -29.55
C SER A 391 16.02 -1.12 -29.18
N PRO A 392 16.87 -1.68 -30.06
CA PRO A 392 17.73 -2.82 -29.71
C PRO A 392 18.68 -2.53 -28.54
N ALA A 393 18.95 -1.25 -28.24
CA ALA A 393 19.76 -0.86 -27.09
C ALA A 393 19.15 -1.28 -25.74
N ILE A 394 17.81 -1.41 -25.67
CA ILE A 394 17.12 -1.89 -24.46
C ILE A 394 17.51 -3.34 -24.15
N SER A 395 17.79 -4.14 -25.18
CA SER A 395 18.27 -5.53 -25.04
C SER A 395 19.66 -5.62 -24.43
N ASN A 396 20.43 -4.54 -24.43
CA ASN A 396 21.75 -4.48 -23.78
C ASN A 396 21.68 -3.89 -22.36
N CYS A 397 20.48 -3.57 -21.87
CA CYS A 397 20.25 -3.01 -20.55
C CYS A 397 20.19 -4.12 -19.49
N SER A 398 21.34 -4.66 -19.11
CA SER A 398 21.43 -5.83 -18.20
C SER A 398 20.81 -5.61 -16.82
N SER A 399 20.70 -4.36 -16.37
CA SER A 399 20.07 -3.98 -15.09
C SER A 399 18.55 -3.87 -15.14
N LEU A 400 17.92 -4.06 -16.30
CA LEU A 400 16.49 -3.86 -16.47
C LEU A 400 15.67 -4.92 -15.73
N VAL A 401 14.85 -4.48 -14.77
CA VAL A 401 13.96 -5.33 -13.97
C VAL A 401 12.51 -5.27 -14.47
N ARG A 402 12.06 -4.09 -14.90
CA ARG A 402 10.67 -3.87 -15.32
C ARG A 402 10.59 -3.02 -16.58
N LEU A 403 9.96 -3.60 -17.61
CA LEU A 403 9.65 -2.95 -18.87
C LEU A 403 8.12 -2.91 -19.08
N ARG A 404 7.57 -1.70 -19.21
CA ARG A 404 6.14 -1.48 -19.46
C ARG A 404 5.97 -0.47 -20.57
N VAL A 405 5.52 -0.92 -21.73
CA VAL A 405 5.31 -0.09 -22.92
C VAL A 405 3.92 -0.29 -23.51
N GLU A 406 3.01 -0.88 -22.73
CA GLU A 406 1.67 -1.20 -23.20
C GLU A 406 0.84 0.02 -23.57
N ASP A 407 -0.21 -0.16 -24.39
CA ASP A 407 -1.12 0.93 -24.76
C ASP A 407 -0.38 2.09 -25.45
N ASN A 408 0.32 1.75 -26.54
CA ASN A 408 1.10 2.66 -27.37
C ASN A 408 0.93 2.29 -28.86
N SER A 409 1.77 2.86 -29.71
CA SER A 409 1.75 2.69 -31.15
C SER A 409 3.04 2.06 -31.70
N PHE A 410 3.81 1.37 -30.85
CA PHE A 410 5.06 0.68 -31.24
C PHE A 410 4.80 -0.40 -32.28
N SER A 411 5.72 -0.54 -33.25
CA SER A 411 5.59 -1.47 -34.37
C SER A 411 6.90 -2.19 -34.70
N GLY A 412 6.86 -3.11 -35.67
CA GLY A 412 8.00 -3.94 -36.03
C GLY A 412 8.22 -5.09 -35.05
N TYR A 413 9.33 -5.81 -35.19
CA TYR A 413 9.61 -6.98 -34.34
C TYR A 413 10.04 -6.59 -32.93
N ILE A 414 9.88 -7.51 -31.97
CA ILE A 414 10.35 -7.36 -30.59
C ILE A 414 11.87 -7.66 -30.57
N PRO A 415 12.77 -6.69 -30.38
CA PRO A 415 14.22 -6.87 -30.51
C PRO A 415 14.89 -7.37 -29.21
N LEU A 416 14.10 -7.72 -28.19
CA LEU A 416 14.59 -8.13 -26.87
C LEU A 416 15.39 -9.43 -26.98
N LYS A 417 16.65 -9.38 -26.55
CA LYS A 417 17.50 -10.56 -26.34
C LYS A 417 17.49 -10.88 -24.86
N PHE A 418 16.66 -11.83 -24.44
CA PHE A 418 16.47 -12.18 -23.04
C PHE A 418 17.71 -12.79 -22.39
N SER A 419 18.61 -13.36 -23.21
CA SER A 419 19.95 -13.79 -22.77
C SER A 419 20.76 -12.69 -22.08
N ASN A 420 20.49 -11.42 -22.42
CA ASN A 420 21.21 -10.25 -21.93
C ASN A 420 20.48 -9.52 -20.79
N LEU A 421 19.32 -10.04 -20.35
CA LEU A 421 18.45 -9.43 -19.36
C LEU A 421 18.28 -10.36 -18.14
N PRO A 422 19.35 -10.58 -17.34
CA PRO A 422 19.33 -11.57 -16.25
C PRO A 422 18.37 -11.20 -15.11
N ASP A 423 18.09 -9.91 -14.92
CA ASP A 423 17.29 -9.38 -13.82
C ASP A 423 15.84 -9.03 -14.19
N ILE A 424 15.43 -9.24 -15.45
CA ILE A 424 14.08 -8.88 -15.89
C ILE A 424 13.02 -9.77 -15.22
N THR A 425 12.04 -9.13 -14.56
CA THR A 425 10.95 -9.82 -13.87
C THR A 425 9.59 -9.54 -14.50
N TYR A 426 9.42 -8.39 -15.17
CA TYR A 426 8.12 -7.96 -15.66
C TYR A 426 8.24 -7.27 -17.02
N VAL A 427 7.56 -7.83 -18.01
CA VAL A 427 7.49 -7.31 -19.39
C VAL A 427 6.04 -7.21 -19.84
N ASP A 428 5.59 -6.00 -20.13
CA ASP A 428 4.28 -5.74 -20.74
C ASP A 428 4.44 -4.93 -22.03
N LEU A 429 4.13 -5.59 -23.14
CA LEU A 429 4.17 -5.08 -24.50
C LEU A 429 2.76 -5.03 -25.11
N SER A 430 1.71 -5.23 -24.30
CA SER A 430 0.35 -5.39 -24.79
C SER A 430 -0.22 -4.13 -25.44
N ARG A 431 -1.26 -4.25 -26.27
CA ARG A 431 -1.93 -3.11 -26.94
C ARG A 431 -0.94 -2.22 -27.70
N ASN A 432 -0.24 -2.83 -28.66
CA ASN A 432 0.70 -2.20 -29.59
C ASN A 432 0.50 -2.80 -31.00
N ARG A 433 1.42 -2.53 -31.93
CA ARG A 433 1.43 -3.05 -33.30
C ARG A 433 2.70 -3.87 -33.59
N PHE A 434 3.20 -4.61 -32.60
CA PHE A 434 4.37 -5.48 -32.79
C PHE A 434 4.09 -6.60 -33.78
N THR A 435 5.12 -7.05 -34.49
CA THR A 435 5.11 -8.12 -35.50
C THR A 435 6.20 -9.17 -35.21
N GLY A 436 6.27 -10.25 -35.98
CA GLY A 436 7.39 -11.20 -35.95
C GLY A 436 7.38 -12.23 -34.81
N GLY A 437 6.32 -12.29 -34.01
CA GLY A 437 6.12 -13.28 -32.95
C GLY A 437 6.87 -13.00 -31.63
N ILE A 438 6.75 -13.95 -30.70
CA ILE A 438 7.41 -13.90 -29.39
C ILE A 438 8.88 -14.31 -29.53
N PRO A 439 9.85 -13.58 -28.94
CA PRO A 439 11.26 -13.94 -29.00
C PRO A 439 11.55 -15.37 -28.52
N ILE A 440 12.25 -16.16 -29.33
CA ILE A 440 12.46 -17.59 -29.05
C ILE A 440 13.37 -17.85 -27.86
N ASP A 441 14.21 -16.88 -27.50
CA ASP A 441 15.12 -16.92 -26.37
C ASP A 441 14.49 -16.45 -25.05
N ILE A 442 13.17 -16.18 -25.01
CA ILE A 442 12.45 -15.75 -23.80
C ILE A 442 12.76 -16.64 -22.58
N PHE A 443 12.97 -17.94 -22.79
CA PHE A 443 13.32 -18.91 -21.74
C PHE A 443 14.66 -18.64 -21.04
N GLN A 444 15.49 -17.74 -21.58
CA GLN A 444 16.78 -17.36 -21.01
C GLN A 444 16.68 -16.22 -19.98
N ALA A 445 15.48 -15.74 -19.66
CA ALA A 445 15.24 -14.79 -18.58
C ALA A 445 14.84 -15.52 -17.28
N PRO A 446 15.79 -15.90 -16.40
CA PRO A 446 15.51 -16.80 -15.28
C PRO A 446 14.56 -16.19 -14.24
N LYS A 447 14.50 -14.86 -14.13
CA LYS A 447 13.67 -14.16 -13.13
C LYS A 447 12.33 -13.66 -13.68
N LEU A 448 12.00 -13.95 -14.94
CA LEU A 448 10.78 -13.44 -15.58
C LEU A 448 9.53 -14.04 -14.93
N GLN A 449 8.72 -13.17 -14.31
CA GLN A 449 7.48 -13.53 -13.59
C GLN A 449 6.23 -13.19 -14.39
N TYR A 450 6.24 -12.06 -15.12
CA TYR A 450 5.09 -11.59 -15.89
C TYR A 450 5.51 -11.26 -17.32
N PHE A 451 4.81 -11.84 -18.28
CA PHE A 451 5.00 -11.57 -19.69
C PHE A 451 3.65 -11.38 -20.40
N ASN A 452 3.44 -10.21 -20.99
CA ASN A 452 2.21 -9.89 -21.70
C ASN A 452 2.49 -9.25 -23.06
N VAL A 453 1.99 -9.87 -24.14
CA VAL A 453 2.04 -9.38 -25.53
C VAL A 453 0.64 -9.30 -26.16
N SER A 454 -0.41 -9.33 -25.34
CA SER A 454 -1.80 -9.37 -25.80
C SER A 454 -2.19 -8.14 -26.61
N ASN A 455 -3.16 -8.25 -27.51
CA ASN A 455 -3.64 -7.16 -28.36
C ASN A 455 -2.54 -6.55 -29.23
N ASN A 456 -1.68 -7.39 -29.79
CA ASN A 456 -0.80 -7.03 -30.91
C ASN A 456 -1.28 -7.80 -32.14
N VAL A 457 -2.29 -7.27 -32.82
CA VAL A 457 -3.04 -8.00 -33.86
C VAL A 457 -2.18 -8.43 -35.07
N GLU A 458 -1.02 -7.81 -35.26
CA GLU A 458 -0.05 -8.14 -36.31
C GLU A 458 1.11 -9.02 -35.82
N LEU A 459 1.11 -9.46 -34.55
CA LEU A 459 2.25 -10.15 -33.94
C LEU A 459 2.57 -11.47 -34.64
N GLY A 460 1.57 -12.33 -34.81
CA GLY A 460 1.73 -13.60 -35.53
C GLY A 460 2.68 -14.58 -34.83
N GLY A 461 3.17 -15.56 -35.58
CA GLY A 461 4.13 -16.55 -35.10
C GLY A 461 3.50 -17.66 -34.25
N THR A 462 4.31 -18.31 -33.42
CA THR A 462 3.92 -19.42 -32.54
C THR A 462 4.43 -19.20 -31.12
N ILE A 463 3.91 -19.94 -30.15
CA ILE A 463 4.43 -19.93 -28.77
C ILE A 463 5.77 -20.69 -28.75
N PRO A 464 6.88 -20.08 -28.32
CA PRO A 464 8.18 -20.75 -28.28
C PRO A 464 8.15 -22.05 -27.47
N ALA A 465 8.72 -23.13 -28.01
CA ALA A 465 8.63 -24.47 -27.40
C ALA A 465 9.18 -24.54 -25.95
N LYS A 466 10.11 -23.66 -25.61
CA LYS A 466 10.76 -23.57 -24.29
C LYS A 466 10.11 -22.57 -23.33
N THR A 467 8.98 -21.97 -23.68
CA THR A 467 8.31 -20.94 -22.85
C THR A 467 8.05 -21.45 -21.43
N TRP A 468 7.57 -22.68 -21.30
CA TRP A 468 7.22 -23.29 -20.02
C TRP A 468 8.43 -23.83 -19.22
N LEU A 469 9.66 -23.56 -19.68
CA LEU A 469 10.90 -23.80 -18.92
C LEU A 469 11.24 -22.66 -17.97
N LEU A 470 10.55 -21.52 -18.07
CA LEU A 470 10.81 -20.35 -17.25
C LEU A 470 10.50 -20.64 -15.77
N PRO A 471 11.51 -20.64 -14.87
CA PRO A 471 11.33 -21.17 -13.52
C PRO A 471 10.50 -20.24 -12.63
N ALA A 472 10.52 -18.93 -12.90
CA ALA A 472 9.82 -17.92 -12.10
C ALA A 472 8.50 -17.43 -12.73
N LEU A 473 8.10 -17.93 -13.91
CA LEU A 473 6.95 -17.41 -14.65
C LEU A 473 5.65 -17.69 -13.90
N GLN A 474 4.87 -16.63 -13.68
CA GLN A 474 3.55 -16.67 -13.03
C GLN A 474 2.45 -16.35 -14.04
N ASN A 475 2.65 -15.31 -14.87
CA ASN A 475 1.64 -14.82 -15.79
C ASN A 475 2.17 -14.81 -17.22
N PHE A 476 1.45 -15.49 -18.11
CA PHE A 476 1.72 -15.48 -19.55
C PHE A 476 0.45 -15.13 -20.32
N SER A 477 0.45 -13.96 -20.98
CA SER A 477 -0.70 -13.48 -21.75
C SER A 477 -0.28 -13.10 -23.17
N ALA A 478 -0.94 -13.69 -24.16
CA ALA A 478 -0.75 -13.39 -25.59
C ALA A 478 -2.11 -13.40 -26.34
N SER A 479 -3.17 -12.95 -25.67
CA SER A 479 -4.52 -12.94 -26.23
C SER A 479 -4.66 -11.93 -27.36
N ASN A 480 -5.49 -12.23 -28.37
CA ASN A 480 -5.76 -11.31 -29.47
C ASN A 480 -4.48 -10.82 -30.19
N SER A 481 -3.58 -11.76 -30.52
CA SER A 481 -2.26 -11.46 -31.11
C SER A 481 -1.93 -12.27 -32.35
N ASN A 482 -2.94 -12.85 -33.01
CA ASN A 482 -2.78 -13.63 -34.25
C ASN A 482 -1.79 -14.81 -34.10
N ILE A 483 -1.61 -15.34 -32.88
CA ILE A 483 -0.71 -16.47 -32.59
C ILE A 483 -1.30 -17.74 -33.22
N SER A 484 -0.45 -18.55 -33.83
CA SER A 484 -0.84 -19.77 -34.54
C SER A 484 -0.05 -20.99 -34.05
N GLY A 485 -0.37 -22.16 -34.62
CA GLY A 485 0.31 -23.42 -34.32
C GLY A 485 -0.27 -24.15 -33.10
N ASN A 486 0.46 -25.18 -32.65
CA ASN A 486 0.03 -26.03 -31.52
C ASN A 486 0.57 -25.49 -30.19
N LEU A 487 -0.12 -25.79 -29.10
CA LEU A 487 0.38 -25.55 -27.75
C LEU A 487 1.63 -26.41 -27.47
N PRO A 488 2.75 -25.83 -27.01
CA PRO A 488 3.94 -26.59 -26.64
C PRO A 488 3.72 -27.38 -25.35
N GLN A 489 4.48 -28.47 -25.17
CA GLN A 489 4.41 -29.30 -23.97
C GLN A 489 4.83 -28.50 -22.73
N PHE A 490 4.04 -28.62 -21.67
CA PHE A 490 4.29 -27.98 -20.38
C PHE A 490 5.31 -28.81 -19.58
N GLN A 491 6.51 -28.28 -19.34
CA GLN A 491 7.61 -29.05 -18.73
C GLN A 491 7.92 -28.63 -17.29
N PHE A 492 8.00 -27.32 -16.97
CA PHE A 492 8.42 -26.80 -15.66
C PHE A 492 7.53 -25.66 -15.12
N CYS A 493 6.26 -25.62 -15.50
CA CYS A 493 5.32 -24.52 -15.20
C CYS A 493 4.78 -24.49 -13.74
N GLN A 494 5.60 -24.83 -12.74
CA GLN A 494 5.13 -25.01 -11.35
C GLN A 494 4.58 -23.72 -10.71
N HIS A 495 5.10 -22.55 -11.10
CA HIS A 495 4.69 -21.24 -10.59
C HIS A 495 3.66 -20.52 -11.47
N VAL A 496 3.31 -21.07 -12.64
CA VAL A 496 2.41 -20.42 -13.59
C VAL A 496 0.98 -20.46 -13.05
N SER A 497 0.44 -19.29 -12.72
CA SER A 497 -0.91 -19.12 -12.17
C SER A 497 -1.91 -18.64 -13.22
N VAL A 498 -1.47 -17.91 -14.24
CA VAL A 498 -2.35 -17.34 -15.27
C VAL A 498 -1.80 -17.60 -16.66
N ILE A 499 -2.62 -18.20 -17.51
CA ILE A 499 -2.37 -18.33 -18.95
C ILE A 499 -3.57 -17.80 -19.72
N GLU A 500 -3.36 -16.76 -20.53
CA GLU A 500 -4.37 -16.14 -21.38
C GLU A 500 -3.93 -16.14 -22.84
N LEU A 501 -4.57 -16.98 -23.66
CA LEU A 501 -4.28 -17.15 -25.08
C LEU A 501 -5.54 -17.06 -25.94
N HIS A 502 -6.59 -16.44 -25.42
CA HIS A 502 -7.86 -16.37 -26.12
C HIS A 502 -7.80 -15.46 -27.36
N SER A 503 -8.72 -15.67 -28.31
CA SER A 503 -8.81 -14.93 -29.57
C SER A 503 -7.51 -15.02 -30.40
N ASN A 504 -7.10 -16.24 -30.74
CA ASN A 504 -5.93 -16.52 -31.57
C ASN A 504 -6.28 -17.60 -32.62
N HIS A 505 -5.28 -18.09 -33.34
CA HIS A 505 -5.39 -19.18 -34.32
C HIS A 505 -4.67 -20.45 -33.85
N LEU A 506 -4.70 -20.73 -32.54
CA LEU A 506 -4.12 -21.95 -31.99
C LEU A 506 -4.92 -23.17 -32.49
N SER A 507 -4.21 -24.25 -32.77
CA SER A 507 -4.78 -25.50 -33.30
C SER A 507 -4.21 -26.72 -32.59
N GLY A 508 -4.69 -27.91 -32.96
CA GLY A 508 -4.32 -29.16 -32.31
C GLY A 508 -5.01 -29.34 -30.95
N THR A 509 -4.45 -30.22 -30.11
CA THR A 509 -5.05 -30.60 -28.82
C THR A 509 -4.38 -29.90 -27.65
N VAL A 510 -5.08 -29.81 -26.51
CA VAL A 510 -4.49 -29.35 -25.25
C VAL A 510 -3.57 -30.45 -24.69
N PRO A 511 -2.26 -30.20 -24.49
CA PRO A 511 -1.36 -31.20 -23.95
C PRO A 511 -1.73 -31.63 -22.52
N LYS A 512 -1.79 -32.94 -22.28
CA LYS A 512 -2.02 -33.53 -20.93
C LYS A 512 -1.02 -33.07 -19.88
N SER A 513 0.18 -32.69 -20.32
CA SER A 513 1.25 -32.16 -19.49
C SER A 513 0.87 -30.85 -18.76
N VAL A 514 -0.20 -30.17 -19.17
CA VAL A 514 -0.72 -28.95 -18.48
C VAL A 514 -1.00 -29.21 -16.99
N SER A 515 -1.28 -30.46 -16.61
CA SER A 515 -1.41 -30.90 -15.21
C SER A 515 -0.17 -30.68 -14.34
N ILE A 516 1.01 -30.45 -14.94
CA ILE A 516 2.24 -30.10 -14.23
C ILE A 516 2.16 -28.68 -13.64
N CYS A 517 1.31 -27.80 -14.19
CA CYS A 517 1.17 -26.41 -13.77
C CYS A 517 0.31 -26.30 -12.50
N ARG A 518 0.79 -26.83 -11.37
CA ARG A 518 -0.02 -27.00 -10.15
C ARG A 518 -0.55 -25.69 -9.55
N ALA A 519 0.12 -24.57 -9.79
CA ALA A 519 -0.31 -23.25 -9.35
C ALA A 519 -1.36 -22.58 -10.28
N LEU A 520 -1.76 -23.23 -11.37
CA LEU A 520 -2.63 -22.62 -12.38
C LEU A 520 -4.03 -22.32 -11.82
N GLU A 521 -4.36 -21.04 -11.73
CA GLU A 521 -5.64 -20.53 -11.23
C GLU A 521 -6.58 -20.15 -12.37
N ARG A 522 -6.04 -19.59 -13.46
CA ARG A 522 -6.81 -19.11 -14.62
C ARG A 522 -6.18 -19.60 -15.92
N LEU A 523 -7.01 -20.28 -16.73
CA LEU A 523 -6.66 -20.75 -18.06
C LEU A 523 -7.73 -20.30 -19.05
N SER A 524 -7.34 -19.51 -20.05
CA SER A 524 -8.25 -19.09 -21.11
C SER A 524 -7.65 -19.38 -22.49
N PHE A 525 -8.28 -20.31 -23.20
CA PHE A 525 -7.99 -20.68 -24.59
C PHE A 525 -9.17 -20.37 -25.52
N ALA A 526 -10.12 -19.55 -25.06
CA ALA A 526 -11.34 -19.26 -25.79
C ALA A 526 -11.07 -18.68 -27.20
N ASN A 527 -11.98 -18.90 -28.14
CA ASN A 527 -11.91 -18.33 -29.49
C ASN A 527 -10.59 -18.67 -30.21
N ASN A 528 -10.41 -19.97 -30.46
CA ASN A 528 -9.28 -20.56 -31.19
C ASN A 528 -9.79 -21.70 -32.10
N SER A 529 -8.89 -22.50 -32.67
CA SER A 529 -9.21 -23.69 -33.47
C SER A 529 -8.70 -24.98 -32.80
N LEU A 530 -8.70 -25.02 -31.46
CA LEU A 530 -8.28 -26.21 -30.70
C LEU A 530 -9.33 -27.32 -30.84
N ASN A 531 -8.86 -28.56 -30.93
CA ASN A 531 -9.71 -29.74 -31.17
C ASN A 531 -9.37 -30.90 -30.25
N GLY A 532 -10.08 -32.02 -30.46
CA GLY A 532 -9.96 -33.22 -29.65
C GLY A 532 -10.77 -33.14 -28.35
N GLN A 533 -10.52 -34.08 -27.44
CA GLN A 533 -11.22 -34.15 -26.16
C GLN A 533 -10.59 -33.21 -25.12
N ILE A 534 -11.41 -32.71 -24.20
CA ILE A 534 -10.93 -31.95 -23.03
C ILE A 534 -10.11 -32.91 -22.14
N PRO A 535 -8.81 -32.65 -21.89
CA PRO A 535 -7.98 -33.52 -21.06
C PRO A 535 -8.52 -33.60 -19.63
N GLU A 536 -8.77 -34.81 -19.15
CA GLU A 536 -9.19 -35.03 -17.77
C GLU A 536 -8.10 -34.64 -16.76
N GLU A 537 -6.83 -34.62 -17.19
CA GLU A 537 -5.68 -34.18 -16.40
C GLU A 537 -5.79 -32.72 -15.95
N LEU A 538 -6.54 -31.86 -16.65
CA LEU A 538 -6.84 -30.50 -16.18
C LEU A 538 -7.62 -30.51 -14.84
N ALA A 539 -8.38 -31.57 -14.57
CA ALA A 539 -9.11 -31.73 -13.33
C ALA A 539 -8.21 -32.08 -12.13
N SER A 540 -6.90 -32.31 -12.33
CA SER A 540 -5.94 -32.50 -11.23
C SER A 540 -5.35 -31.20 -10.70
N LEU A 541 -5.66 -30.06 -11.32
CA LEU A 541 -5.14 -28.75 -10.95
C LEU A 541 -5.97 -28.16 -9.80
N SER A 542 -5.52 -28.40 -8.55
CA SER A 542 -6.27 -28.04 -7.34
C SER A 542 -6.46 -26.53 -7.11
N ALA A 543 -5.65 -25.69 -7.75
CA ALA A 543 -5.79 -24.23 -7.70
C ALA A 543 -6.72 -23.67 -8.79
N LEU A 544 -7.11 -24.48 -9.78
CA LEU A 544 -7.82 -24.00 -10.96
C LEU A 544 -9.19 -23.44 -10.59
N SER A 545 -9.38 -22.15 -10.87
CA SER A 545 -10.60 -21.41 -10.55
C SER A 545 -11.41 -21.05 -11.79
N VAL A 546 -10.74 -20.69 -12.88
CA VAL A 546 -11.38 -20.29 -14.14
C VAL A 546 -10.75 -21.04 -15.30
N LEU A 547 -11.58 -21.81 -16.00
CA LEU A 547 -11.22 -22.52 -17.22
C LEU A 547 -12.17 -22.09 -18.34
N ASP A 548 -11.64 -21.40 -19.33
CA ASP A 548 -12.41 -20.95 -20.50
C ASP A 548 -11.86 -21.58 -21.79
N LEU A 549 -12.65 -22.49 -22.35
CA LEU A 549 -12.39 -23.26 -23.58
C LEU A 549 -13.44 -22.94 -24.67
N SER A 550 -14.23 -21.89 -24.48
CA SER A 550 -15.34 -21.57 -25.38
C SER A 550 -14.88 -21.24 -26.81
N HIS A 551 -15.77 -21.34 -27.79
CA HIS A 551 -15.47 -21.01 -29.20
C HIS A 551 -14.23 -21.74 -29.74
N ASN A 552 -14.28 -23.06 -29.75
CA ASN A 552 -13.25 -23.96 -30.27
C ASN A 552 -13.91 -25.16 -31.00
N ASN A 553 -13.15 -26.19 -31.31
CA ASN A 553 -13.59 -27.45 -31.94
C ASN A 553 -13.44 -28.65 -30.99
N PHE A 554 -13.59 -28.45 -29.67
CA PHE A 554 -13.52 -29.55 -28.70
C PHE A 554 -14.69 -30.51 -28.87
N ASN A 555 -14.43 -31.81 -28.76
CA ASN A 555 -15.44 -32.87 -28.90
C ASN A 555 -15.41 -33.86 -27.72
N GLY A 556 -16.27 -34.89 -27.77
CA GLY A 556 -16.43 -35.84 -26.68
C GLY A 556 -17.25 -35.28 -25.52
N SER A 557 -17.14 -35.90 -24.35
CA SER A 557 -17.91 -35.54 -23.14
C SER A 557 -17.11 -34.63 -22.20
N ILE A 558 -17.82 -33.84 -21.37
CA ILE A 558 -17.22 -33.08 -20.27
C ILE A 558 -16.74 -34.07 -19.18
N PRO A 559 -15.46 -34.07 -18.78
CA PRO A 559 -14.98 -34.98 -17.73
C PRO A 559 -15.62 -34.72 -16.37
N ALA A 560 -16.25 -35.74 -15.77
CA ALA A 560 -16.92 -35.62 -14.48
C ALA A 560 -15.98 -35.21 -13.32
N LYS A 561 -14.68 -35.51 -13.43
CA LYS A 561 -13.68 -35.12 -12.42
C LYS A 561 -13.62 -33.61 -12.15
N PHE A 562 -13.97 -32.74 -13.10
CA PHE A 562 -14.05 -31.30 -12.84
C PHE A 562 -15.09 -30.94 -11.76
N GLY A 563 -16.12 -31.78 -11.56
CA GLY A 563 -17.11 -31.60 -10.49
C GLY A 563 -16.51 -31.77 -9.08
N THR A 564 -15.39 -32.48 -8.97
CA THR A 564 -14.68 -32.73 -7.69
C THR A 564 -13.75 -31.59 -7.29
N LEU A 565 -13.38 -30.69 -8.22
CA LEU A 565 -12.48 -29.58 -7.94
C LEU A 565 -13.16 -28.49 -7.12
N SER A 566 -12.80 -28.37 -5.84
CA SER A 566 -13.41 -27.39 -4.92
C SER A 566 -13.19 -25.94 -5.34
N SER A 567 -12.05 -25.65 -5.97
CA SER A 567 -11.59 -24.34 -6.42
C SER A 567 -12.32 -23.80 -7.65
N LEU A 568 -12.89 -24.68 -8.49
CA LEU A 568 -13.37 -24.32 -9.82
C LEU A 568 -14.66 -23.48 -9.74
N LEU A 569 -14.56 -22.20 -10.11
CA LEU A 569 -15.66 -21.24 -10.15
C LEU A 569 -16.36 -21.23 -11.50
N LEU A 570 -15.60 -21.35 -12.60
CA LEU A 570 -16.12 -21.29 -13.96
C LEU A 570 -15.42 -22.32 -14.85
N LEU A 571 -16.22 -23.16 -15.51
CA LEU A 571 -15.84 -23.95 -16.67
C LEU A 571 -16.71 -23.50 -17.84
N ASN A 572 -16.17 -22.70 -18.75
CA ASN A 572 -16.87 -22.29 -19.96
C ASN A 572 -16.42 -23.16 -21.14
N VAL A 573 -17.35 -23.92 -21.69
CA VAL A 573 -17.14 -24.81 -22.84
C VAL A 573 -18.14 -24.52 -23.97
N SER A 574 -18.79 -23.36 -23.91
CA SER A 574 -19.78 -22.95 -24.91
C SER A 574 -19.20 -22.88 -26.33
N PHE A 575 -20.06 -23.05 -27.33
CA PHE A 575 -19.69 -22.97 -28.75
C PHE A 575 -18.53 -23.92 -29.13
N ASN A 576 -18.74 -25.21 -28.96
CA ASN A 576 -17.84 -26.32 -29.32
C ASN A 576 -18.65 -27.47 -29.94
N ASP A 577 -18.01 -28.62 -30.19
CA ASP A 577 -18.63 -29.86 -30.68
C ASP A 577 -18.81 -30.91 -29.56
N ILE A 578 -19.02 -30.47 -28.31
CA ILE A 578 -19.15 -31.33 -27.13
C ILE A 578 -20.48 -32.10 -27.17
N SER A 579 -20.46 -33.32 -26.66
CA SER A 579 -21.57 -34.28 -26.72
C SER A 579 -21.80 -35.00 -25.40
N GLY A 580 -22.98 -35.60 -25.24
CA GLY A 580 -23.35 -36.38 -24.06
C GLY A 580 -24.07 -35.54 -23.00
N SER A 581 -24.11 -36.03 -21.77
CA SER A 581 -24.77 -35.36 -20.65
C SER A 581 -23.80 -34.48 -19.85
N ILE A 582 -24.23 -33.28 -19.45
CA ILE A 582 -23.52 -32.48 -18.44
C ILE A 582 -23.46 -33.29 -17.13
N PRO A 583 -22.26 -33.48 -16.53
CA PRO A 583 -22.13 -34.25 -15.30
C PRO A 583 -22.99 -33.70 -14.15
N SER A 584 -23.54 -34.61 -13.35
CA SER A 584 -24.63 -34.31 -12.40
C SER A 584 -24.20 -33.57 -11.13
N GLU A 585 -22.89 -33.41 -10.91
CA GLU A 585 -22.32 -32.75 -9.76
C GLU A 585 -22.85 -31.32 -9.61
N LYS A 586 -23.18 -30.94 -8.37
CA LYS A 586 -23.80 -29.64 -8.04
C LYS A 586 -23.07 -28.45 -8.65
N ARG A 587 -21.75 -28.53 -8.80
CA ARG A 587 -20.90 -27.46 -9.32
C ARG A 587 -21.22 -27.07 -10.75
N PHE A 588 -21.46 -28.01 -11.66
CA PHE A 588 -21.80 -27.70 -13.06
C PHE A 588 -23.14 -26.99 -13.18
N ARG A 589 -24.09 -27.32 -12.30
CA ARG A 589 -25.41 -26.65 -12.24
C ARG A 589 -25.33 -25.19 -11.80
N LEU A 590 -24.32 -24.83 -11.02
CA LEU A 590 -24.13 -23.46 -10.52
C LEU A 590 -23.52 -22.52 -11.56
N MET A 591 -22.90 -23.03 -12.63
CA MET A 591 -22.16 -22.24 -13.63
C MET A 591 -23.04 -21.52 -14.67
N GLY A 592 -24.37 -21.74 -14.65
CA GLY A 592 -25.32 -21.14 -15.60
C GLY A 592 -25.31 -21.81 -16.99
N SER A 593 -26.42 -21.65 -17.74
CA SER A 593 -26.55 -22.25 -19.08
C SER A 593 -25.62 -21.65 -20.14
N SER A 594 -25.20 -20.40 -19.95
CA SER A 594 -24.27 -19.68 -20.82
C SER A 594 -22.89 -20.33 -20.93
N ALA A 595 -22.48 -21.13 -19.95
CA ALA A 595 -21.22 -21.85 -19.97
C ALA A 595 -21.21 -23.09 -20.88
N PHE A 596 -22.38 -23.54 -21.34
CA PHE A 596 -22.54 -24.83 -22.06
C PHE A 596 -23.27 -24.72 -23.42
N VAL A 597 -23.98 -23.61 -23.66
CA VAL A 597 -24.69 -23.29 -24.91
C VAL A 597 -23.81 -23.39 -26.16
N GLY A 598 -24.41 -23.68 -27.31
CA GLY A 598 -23.69 -23.75 -28.60
C GLY A 598 -23.00 -25.09 -28.86
N ASN A 599 -23.34 -26.13 -28.08
CA ASN A 599 -22.92 -27.52 -28.29
C ASN A 599 -24.15 -28.36 -28.68
N PRO A 600 -24.36 -28.70 -29.97
CA PRO A 600 -25.63 -29.30 -30.43
C PRO A 600 -25.98 -30.66 -29.81
N ASN A 601 -24.98 -31.44 -29.40
CA ASN A 601 -25.15 -32.80 -28.88
C ASN A 601 -25.02 -32.88 -27.35
N LEU A 602 -24.97 -31.73 -26.66
CA LEU A 602 -24.84 -31.63 -25.20
C LEU A 602 -26.20 -31.37 -24.56
N CYS A 603 -26.55 -32.16 -23.54
CA CYS A 603 -27.82 -32.07 -22.83
C CYS A 603 -27.63 -32.23 -21.30
N GLY A 604 -28.67 -31.96 -20.50
CA GLY A 604 -28.66 -32.04 -19.05
C GLY A 604 -28.49 -30.68 -18.35
N ALA A 605 -28.98 -30.57 -17.11
CA ALA A 605 -29.00 -29.30 -16.37
C ALA A 605 -27.57 -28.70 -16.22
N PRO A 606 -27.36 -27.40 -16.51
CA PRO A 606 -28.37 -26.34 -16.63
C PRO A 606 -28.97 -26.13 -18.04
N LEU A 607 -28.69 -27.00 -19.01
CA LEU A 607 -29.38 -27.05 -20.31
C LEU A 607 -30.66 -27.91 -20.24
N GLU A 608 -31.33 -28.06 -21.39
CA GLU A 608 -32.49 -28.95 -21.54
C GLU A 608 -32.14 -30.40 -21.14
N PRO A 609 -33.05 -31.13 -20.46
CA PRO A 609 -32.82 -32.52 -20.08
C PRO A 609 -32.48 -33.41 -21.28
N CYS A 610 -31.60 -34.38 -21.08
CA CYS A 610 -31.31 -35.39 -22.10
C CYS A 610 -32.57 -36.21 -22.39
N SER A 611 -32.94 -36.34 -23.67
CA SER A 611 -34.03 -37.19 -24.10
C SER A 611 -33.69 -38.64 -23.74
N SER A 612 -34.46 -39.26 -22.84
CA SER A 612 -34.43 -40.71 -22.67
C SER A 612 -34.84 -41.36 -23.98
N SER A 613 -34.12 -42.41 -24.37
CA SER A 613 -34.29 -43.15 -25.62
C SER A 613 -35.57 -43.99 -25.67
N ASP A 614 -36.73 -43.39 -25.36
CA ASP A 614 -38.05 -44.02 -25.51
C ASP A 614 -39.12 -43.13 -26.19
N ASP A 615 -38.82 -41.90 -26.59
CA ASP A 615 -39.73 -41.07 -27.41
C ASP A 615 -39.17 -40.83 -28.81
N ILE A 616 -38.84 -41.92 -29.52
CA ILE A 616 -38.81 -41.92 -30.98
C ILE A 616 -40.18 -42.39 -31.47
N GLN A 617 -41.19 -41.53 -31.35
CA GLN A 617 -42.40 -41.53 -32.18
C GLN A 617 -43.31 -40.40 -31.71
N HIS A 618 -43.14 -39.20 -32.25
CA HIS A 618 -44.22 -38.26 -32.61
C HIS A 618 -43.62 -36.90 -33.02
N ALA A 619 -42.85 -36.87 -34.11
CA ALA A 619 -42.53 -35.61 -34.79
C ALA A 619 -42.30 -35.83 -36.29
N PHE A 620 -43.21 -36.57 -36.94
CA PHE A 620 -43.39 -36.51 -38.37
C PHE A 620 -44.86 -36.30 -38.67
N ARG A 621 -45.21 -35.04 -38.93
CA ARG A 621 -46.24 -34.55 -39.87
C ARG A 621 -46.75 -33.19 -39.40
N LEU A 622 -46.24 -32.13 -40.02
CA LEU A 622 -47.07 -31.31 -40.90
C LEU A 622 -46.13 -30.48 -41.79
N GLY A 623 -46.21 -30.72 -43.10
CA GLY A 623 -45.49 -29.95 -44.10
C GLY A 623 -46.20 -28.63 -44.44
N ASP A 624 -45.37 -27.72 -44.94
CA ASP A 624 -45.65 -26.64 -45.90
C ASP A 624 -46.77 -25.64 -45.62
N LYS A 625 -46.36 -24.42 -45.30
CA LYS A 625 -46.37 -23.28 -46.25
C LYS A 625 -45.81 -22.04 -45.58
N ILE A 626 -45.11 -21.23 -46.39
CA ILE A 626 -44.99 -19.75 -46.39
C ILE A 626 -43.52 -19.38 -46.67
N SER A 627 -43.19 -19.33 -47.96
CA SER A 627 -42.20 -18.39 -48.45
C SER A 627 -42.86 -17.01 -48.54
N SER A 628 -42.02 -15.95 -48.49
CA SER A 628 -42.35 -14.52 -48.68
C SER A 628 -42.63 -13.63 -47.45
N LYS A 629 -42.05 -13.89 -46.27
CA LYS A 629 -41.95 -12.87 -45.19
C LYS A 629 -40.62 -12.87 -44.40
N LEU A 630 -39.52 -13.39 -44.94
CA LEU A 630 -38.23 -13.46 -44.22
C LEU A 630 -37.31 -12.25 -44.43
N THR A 631 -37.43 -11.55 -45.56
CA THR A 631 -36.49 -10.47 -45.95
C THR A 631 -36.72 -9.15 -45.21
N ILE A 632 -37.95 -8.84 -44.80
CA ILE A 632 -38.27 -7.59 -44.09
C ILE A 632 -37.96 -7.72 -42.59
N PHE A 633 -38.15 -8.90 -42.00
CA PHE A 633 -37.84 -9.14 -40.59
C PHE A 633 -36.32 -9.11 -40.32
N LEU A 634 -35.52 -9.63 -41.25
CA LEU A 634 -34.05 -9.62 -41.18
C LEU A 634 -33.45 -8.20 -41.26
N LEU A 635 -34.05 -7.30 -42.03
CA LEU A 635 -33.58 -5.91 -42.16
C LEU A 635 -33.92 -5.06 -40.93
N VAL A 636 -35.10 -5.27 -40.33
CA VAL A 636 -35.49 -4.59 -39.09
C VAL A 636 -34.68 -5.11 -37.89
N SER A 637 -34.41 -6.42 -37.83
CA SER A 637 -33.56 -6.99 -36.77
C SER A 637 -32.09 -6.56 -36.89
N ALA A 638 -31.56 -6.40 -38.11
CA ALA A 638 -30.21 -5.90 -38.33
C ALA A 638 -30.07 -4.41 -37.94
N GLY A 639 -31.09 -3.59 -38.22
CA GLY A 639 -31.12 -2.18 -37.81
C GLY A 639 -31.20 -2.00 -36.29
N VAL A 640 -32.01 -2.82 -35.62
CA VAL A 640 -32.12 -2.82 -34.15
C VAL A 640 -30.82 -3.32 -33.51
N ALA A 641 -30.22 -4.39 -34.04
CA ALA A 641 -28.92 -4.89 -33.57
C ALA A 641 -27.81 -3.83 -33.74
N LEU A 642 -27.78 -3.11 -34.86
CA LEU A 642 -26.80 -2.05 -35.11
C LEU A 642 -26.99 -0.86 -34.15
N PHE A 643 -28.23 -0.48 -33.85
CA PHE A 643 -28.53 0.56 -32.85
C PHE A 643 -28.11 0.12 -31.44
N PHE A 644 -28.35 -1.14 -31.05
CA PHE A 644 -27.87 -1.68 -29.78
C PHE A 644 -26.35 -1.77 -29.73
N ILE A 645 -25.67 -2.14 -30.83
CA ILE A 645 -24.21 -2.15 -30.91
C ILE A 645 -23.65 -0.73 -30.77
N ILE A 646 -24.24 0.28 -31.43
CA ILE A 646 -23.81 1.68 -31.31
C ILE A 646 -24.11 2.23 -29.91
N ALA A 647 -25.25 1.88 -29.30
CA ALA A 647 -25.59 2.27 -27.94
C ALA A 647 -24.66 1.60 -26.91
N VAL A 648 -24.32 0.32 -27.08
CA VAL A 648 -23.37 -0.41 -26.23
C VAL A 648 -21.95 0.13 -26.43
N LEU A 649 -21.54 0.46 -27.66
CA LEU A 649 -20.27 1.12 -27.95
C LEU A 649 -20.24 2.55 -27.37
N GLY A 650 -21.35 3.28 -27.40
CA GLY A 650 -21.50 4.59 -26.75
C GLY A 650 -21.45 4.50 -25.23
N ILE A 651 -22.04 3.45 -24.64
CA ILE A 651 -21.94 3.14 -23.21
C ILE A 651 -20.50 2.71 -22.86
N PHE A 652 -19.81 1.92 -23.68
CA PHE A 652 -18.41 1.57 -23.48
C PHE A 652 -17.46 2.77 -23.66
N TYR A 653 -17.81 3.70 -24.56
CA TYR A 653 -17.10 4.96 -24.75
C TYR A 653 -17.27 5.88 -23.53
N PHE A 654 -18.46 5.94 -22.94
CA PHE A 654 -18.71 6.71 -21.70
C PHE A 654 -18.31 5.98 -20.40
N GLN A 655 -18.20 4.65 -20.40
CA GLN A 655 -17.70 3.86 -19.25
C GLN A 655 -16.17 3.72 -19.25
N ARG A 656 -15.48 4.24 -20.26
CA ARG A 656 -14.01 4.37 -20.27
C ARG A 656 -13.58 5.56 -19.43
N GLY A 657 -13.87 5.47 -18.14
CA GLY A 657 -13.62 6.53 -17.17
C GLY A 657 -13.60 6.02 -15.74
N SER A 658 -12.82 4.96 -15.45
CA SER A 658 -12.16 4.74 -14.16
C SER A 658 -11.35 3.44 -14.19
N LYS A 659 -10.03 3.53 -14.43
CA LYS A 659 -9.12 2.42 -14.11
C LYS A 659 -8.82 2.44 -12.60
N ARG A 660 -9.30 1.39 -11.93
CA ARG A 660 -8.73 0.68 -10.77
C ARG A 660 -7.67 1.44 -9.95
N GLN A 661 -8.07 2.00 -8.82
CA GLN A 661 -7.18 2.46 -7.76
C GLN A 661 -7.53 1.72 -6.48
N TRP A 662 -6.54 1.09 -5.84
CA TRP A 662 -6.66 0.69 -4.44
C TRP A 662 -6.79 1.98 -3.63
N LYS A 663 -7.98 2.23 -3.09
CA LYS A 663 -8.21 3.41 -2.27
C LYS A 663 -7.76 3.09 -0.86
N MET A 664 -6.62 3.66 -0.50
CA MET A 664 -6.08 3.67 0.86
C MET A 664 -6.70 4.84 1.62
N VAL A 665 -7.18 4.58 2.83
CA VAL A 665 -7.47 5.61 3.83
C VAL A 665 -6.57 5.27 5.01
N SER A 666 -5.42 5.94 5.13
CA SER A 666 -4.63 5.90 6.35
C SER A 666 -5.27 6.84 7.38
N PHE A 667 -5.37 6.40 8.61
CA PHE A 667 -5.93 7.23 9.67
C PHE A 667 -4.90 8.28 10.10
N VAL A 668 -5.37 9.44 10.53
CA VAL A 668 -4.55 10.65 10.69
C VAL A 668 -3.43 10.40 11.73
N GLY A 669 -2.28 11.08 11.64
CA GLY A 669 -1.19 11.03 12.65
C GLY A 669 -0.15 9.91 12.46
N LEU A 670 0.03 9.42 11.23
CA LEU A 670 1.04 8.44 10.83
C LEU A 670 1.55 8.77 9.42
N PRO A 671 2.78 8.39 9.05
CA PRO A 671 3.26 8.53 7.67
C PRO A 671 2.32 7.81 6.70
N GLN A 672 1.94 8.48 5.62
CA GLN A 672 1.01 7.95 4.63
C GLN A 672 1.68 6.80 3.85
N PHE A 673 1.41 5.56 4.25
CA PHE A 673 1.80 4.37 3.51
C PHE A 673 0.67 3.97 2.55
N THR A 674 1.03 3.49 1.37
CA THR A 674 0.07 3.06 0.35
C THR A 674 -0.36 1.61 0.55
N ALA A 675 -1.48 1.22 -0.06
CA ALA A 675 -1.90 -0.17 -0.09
C ALA A 675 -0.79 -1.06 -0.69
N ASN A 676 -0.05 -0.53 -1.66
CA ASN A 676 1.07 -1.21 -2.29
C ASN A 676 2.26 -1.40 -1.36
N ASP A 677 2.48 -0.52 -0.38
CA ASP A 677 3.57 -0.64 0.58
C ASP A 677 3.32 -1.78 1.58
N VAL A 678 2.06 -1.94 2.01
CA VAL A 678 1.62 -3.07 2.83
C VAL A 678 1.69 -4.37 2.04
N LEU A 679 1.16 -4.36 0.81
CA LEU A 679 1.14 -5.53 -0.07
C LEU A 679 2.54 -6.00 -0.47
N ARG A 680 3.50 -5.08 -0.67
CA ARG A 680 4.92 -5.42 -0.93
C ARG A 680 5.53 -6.19 0.24
N SER A 681 5.26 -5.75 1.46
CA SER A 681 5.84 -6.34 2.66
C SER A 681 5.34 -7.75 2.97
N LEU A 682 4.04 -7.98 2.71
CA LEU A 682 3.42 -9.30 2.82
C LEU A 682 3.94 -10.30 1.79
N ASN A 683 4.51 -9.82 0.68
CA ASN A 683 5.07 -10.66 -0.39
C ASN A 683 6.56 -11.01 -0.18
N THR A 684 7.24 -10.42 0.82
CA THR A 684 8.65 -10.71 1.15
C THR A 684 8.84 -11.88 2.13
N ALA A 685 7.79 -12.36 2.79
CA ALA A 685 7.86 -13.53 3.65
C ALA A 685 7.51 -14.80 2.84
N GLU A 686 8.41 -15.77 2.83
CA GLU A 686 8.18 -17.08 2.22
C GLU A 686 6.93 -17.76 2.79
N SER A 687 6.03 -18.15 1.87
CA SER A 687 5.12 -19.30 1.94
C SER A 687 3.86 -19.29 2.82
N ILE A 688 2.86 -19.96 2.25
CA ILE A 688 1.67 -20.61 2.83
C ILE A 688 0.36 -19.80 2.77
N GLU A 689 -0.64 -20.43 2.15
CA GLU A 689 -2.06 -20.11 2.23
C GLU A 689 -2.44 -19.65 3.64
N VAL A 690 -2.83 -18.40 3.76
CA VAL A 690 -3.42 -17.91 5.01
C VAL A 690 -4.90 -18.29 5.01
N PRO A 691 -5.37 -19.14 5.95
CA PRO A 691 -6.79 -19.49 6.06
C PRO A 691 -7.62 -18.23 6.31
N ALA A 692 -8.92 -18.31 6.03
CA ALA A 692 -9.89 -17.21 6.07
C ALA A 692 -10.08 -16.48 7.44
N ALA A 693 -9.17 -16.66 8.41
CA ALA A 693 -9.21 -16.05 9.73
C ALA A 693 -7.83 -15.63 10.31
N SER A 694 -6.77 -15.45 9.52
CA SER A 694 -5.44 -15.15 10.07
C SER A 694 -4.98 -13.69 9.86
N VAL A 695 -4.43 -13.12 10.94
CA VAL A 695 -3.80 -11.79 11.01
C VAL A 695 -2.35 -11.90 10.54
N CYS A 696 -1.97 -11.20 9.47
CA CYS A 696 -0.62 -11.23 8.90
C CYS A 696 0.23 -10.05 9.40
N LYS A 697 1.55 -10.16 9.50
CA LYS A 697 2.44 -9.03 9.85
C LYS A 697 3.07 -8.44 8.58
N ALA A 698 3.01 -7.12 8.42
CA ALA A 698 3.60 -6.36 7.33
C ALA A 698 4.56 -5.29 7.87
N LEU A 699 5.79 -5.24 7.37
CA LEU A 699 6.77 -4.19 7.63
C LEU A 699 6.61 -3.03 6.63
N LEU A 700 6.20 -1.87 7.10
CA LEU A 700 6.03 -0.67 6.28
C LEU A 700 7.39 -0.09 5.83
N PRO A 701 7.44 0.73 4.75
CA PRO A 701 8.66 1.42 4.31
C PRO A 701 9.32 2.30 5.38
N THR A 702 8.54 2.68 6.40
CA THR A 702 8.95 3.46 7.57
C THR A 702 9.61 2.61 8.66
N GLY A 703 9.71 1.29 8.47
CA GLY A 703 10.24 0.32 9.43
C GLY A 703 9.27 -0.14 10.51
N ILE A 704 8.01 0.31 10.49
CA ILE A 704 6.96 -0.09 11.45
C ILE A 704 6.37 -1.44 11.02
N THR A 705 6.30 -2.41 11.94
CA THR A 705 5.61 -3.70 11.69
C THR A 705 4.15 -3.60 12.14
N VAL A 706 3.23 -3.94 11.23
CA VAL A 706 1.79 -3.78 11.41
C VAL A 706 1.06 -5.10 11.19
N SER A 707 0.00 -5.34 11.96
CA SER A 707 -0.88 -6.48 11.78
C SER A 707 -1.97 -6.15 10.76
N VAL A 708 -2.09 -6.94 9.70
CA VAL A 708 -3.01 -6.77 8.57
C VAL A 708 -4.01 -7.90 8.58
N LYS A 709 -5.30 -7.56 8.66
CA LYS A 709 -6.41 -8.53 8.60
C LYS A 709 -7.24 -8.29 7.34
N LYS A 710 -7.43 -9.34 6.54
CA LYS A 710 -8.25 -9.28 5.32
C LYS A 710 -9.72 -9.47 5.67
N ILE A 711 -10.55 -8.47 5.36
CA ILE A 711 -12.00 -8.50 5.57
C ILE A 711 -12.69 -8.50 4.20
N LYS A 712 -13.53 -9.50 3.90
CA LYS A 712 -14.41 -9.51 2.72
C LYS A 712 -15.76 -8.91 3.14
N LEU A 713 -16.46 -8.09 2.33
CA LEU A 713 -17.69 -7.37 2.75
C LEU A 713 -18.66 -7.09 1.60
N GLU A 714 -19.98 -7.28 1.83
CA GLU A 714 -21.16 -6.82 1.05
C GLU A 714 -20.97 -5.55 0.19
N ALA A 715 -21.35 -5.46 -1.09
CA ALA A 715 -21.13 -4.22 -1.87
C ALA A 715 -21.92 -3.03 -1.29
N LYS A 716 -23.12 -3.30 -0.75
CA LYS A 716 -23.91 -2.33 0.05
C LYS A 716 -23.32 -2.14 1.46
N GLY A 717 -22.74 -3.18 2.04
CA GLY A 717 -22.07 -3.14 3.35
C GLY A 717 -20.72 -2.42 3.33
N ILE A 718 -19.99 -2.40 2.20
CA ILE A 718 -18.67 -1.78 2.04
C ILE A 718 -18.77 -0.30 2.35
N ARG A 719 -19.75 0.43 1.80
CA ARG A 719 -19.85 1.88 2.01
C ARG A 719 -20.05 2.22 3.48
N PHE A 720 -20.96 1.51 4.15
CA PHE A 720 -21.33 1.78 5.54
C PHE A 720 -20.31 1.22 6.55
N MET A 721 -19.78 0.00 6.35
CA MET A 721 -18.67 -0.53 7.17
C MET A 721 -17.38 0.26 6.96
N SER A 722 -17.13 0.75 5.74
CA SER A 722 -16.04 1.68 5.47
C SER A 722 -16.23 2.95 6.30
N GLU A 723 -17.44 3.49 6.37
CA GLU A 723 -17.78 4.67 7.17
C GLU A 723 -17.68 4.40 8.68
N LEU A 724 -18.17 3.26 9.18
CA LEU A 724 -18.05 2.81 10.57
C LEU A 724 -16.60 2.53 10.97
N ILE A 725 -15.82 1.80 10.16
CA ILE A 725 -14.37 1.58 10.39
C ILE A 725 -13.59 2.90 10.32
N THR A 726 -14.04 3.86 9.49
CA THR A 726 -13.47 5.21 9.50
C THR A 726 -13.86 6.00 10.73
N GLN A 727 -15.10 5.89 11.19
CA GLN A 727 -15.55 6.52 12.44
C GLN A 727 -14.82 5.91 13.64
N MET A 728 -14.71 4.59 13.74
CA MET A 728 -13.95 3.89 14.79
C MET A 728 -12.43 4.09 14.67
N GLY A 729 -11.88 4.16 13.46
CA GLY A 729 -10.45 4.46 13.24
C GLY A 729 -10.09 5.92 13.51
N ASN A 730 -11.07 6.83 13.44
CA ASN A 730 -10.93 8.23 13.82
C ASN A 730 -11.32 8.49 15.30
N ALA A 731 -12.20 7.67 15.88
CA ALA A 731 -12.56 7.68 17.30
C ALA A 731 -11.42 7.05 18.10
N ARG A 732 -10.59 7.89 18.69
CA ARG A 732 -9.37 7.47 19.38
C ARG A 732 -9.67 7.27 20.86
N HIS A 733 -9.80 6.02 21.26
CA HIS A 733 -9.99 5.64 22.66
C HIS A 733 -8.90 4.65 23.10
N LYS A 734 -8.45 4.76 24.35
CA LYS A 734 -7.34 3.98 24.95
C LYS A 734 -7.57 2.45 24.95
N ASN A 735 -8.83 2.02 24.83
CA ASN A 735 -9.24 0.61 24.87
C ASN A 735 -9.57 0.01 23.48
N LEU A 736 -9.38 0.73 22.38
CA LEU A 736 -9.62 0.22 21.02
C LEU A 736 -8.30 -0.19 20.33
N VAL A 737 -8.35 -1.20 19.46
CA VAL A 737 -7.18 -1.57 18.62
C VAL A 737 -6.82 -0.36 17.74
N ARG A 738 -5.57 0.11 17.80
CA ARG A 738 -5.08 1.19 16.94
C ARG A 738 -5.11 0.76 15.47
N LEU A 739 -6.12 1.23 14.73
CA LEU A 739 -6.21 1.06 13.28
C LEU A 739 -5.29 2.06 12.58
N LEU A 740 -4.42 1.57 11.68
CA LEU A 740 -3.42 2.40 11.00
C LEU A 740 -3.87 2.85 9.60
N GLY A 741 -4.77 2.08 8.99
CA GLY A 741 -5.40 2.42 7.73
C GLY A 741 -6.26 1.28 7.23
N LYS A 742 -7.11 1.57 6.26
CA LYS A 742 -7.82 0.58 5.46
C LYS A 742 -7.49 0.77 3.99
N PHE A 743 -7.53 -0.32 3.23
CA PHE A 743 -7.42 -0.25 1.78
C PHE A 743 -8.43 -1.19 1.16
N HIS A 744 -9.08 -0.75 0.09
CA HIS A 744 -10.04 -1.57 -0.63
C HIS A 744 -9.89 -1.41 -2.13
N ASN A 745 -10.23 -2.46 -2.86
CA ASN A 745 -10.34 -2.48 -4.31
C ASN A 745 -11.81 -2.72 -4.65
N ALA A 746 -12.50 -1.71 -5.19
CA ALA A 746 -13.91 -1.83 -5.50
C ALA A 746 -14.10 -2.30 -6.95
N THR A 747 -14.63 -3.51 -7.14
CA THR A 747 -15.29 -3.95 -8.37
C THR A 747 -16.75 -4.27 -8.06
N LYS A 748 -17.67 -3.96 -8.98
CA LYS A 748 -19.00 -4.57 -8.98
C LYS A 748 -18.82 -6.07 -9.29
N ASP A 749 -19.45 -6.88 -8.44
CA ASP A 749 -19.68 -8.34 -8.47
C ASP A 749 -18.42 -9.21 -8.29
N GLU A 750 -18.29 -10.18 -7.38
CA GLU A 750 -19.22 -10.93 -6.52
C GLU A 750 -18.67 -11.08 -5.09
N LEU A 751 -19.58 -11.44 -4.18
CA LEU A 751 -19.43 -11.25 -2.75
C LEU A 751 -20.09 -12.37 -1.97
N TYR A 752 -19.35 -12.94 -1.00
CA TYR A 752 -19.95 -13.66 0.12
C TYR A 752 -19.14 -13.43 1.39
N MET A 753 -19.79 -12.88 2.40
CA MET A 753 -19.51 -13.14 3.81
C MET A 753 -20.73 -13.81 4.41
N ASP A 754 -20.52 -14.84 5.22
CA ASP A 754 -21.57 -15.28 6.13
C ASP A 754 -21.70 -14.24 7.25
N ILE A 755 -22.95 -13.96 7.67
CA ILE A 755 -23.32 -13.00 8.72
C ILE A 755 -22.59 -13.29 10.05
N PHE A 756 -22.21 -14.54 10.27
CA PHE A 756 -21.42 -14.96 11.43
C PHE A 756 -20.04 -14.28 11.49
N ASN A 757 -19.29 -14.32 10.37
CA ASN A 757 -17.95 -13.73 10.30
C ASN A 757 -18.00 -12.19 10.43
N PHE A 758 -19.12 -11.58 10.01
CA PHE A 758 -19.36 -10.15 10.19
C PHE A 758 -19.49 -9.79 11.68
N GLY A 759 -20.22 -10.58 12.45
CA GLY A 759 -20.34 -10.39 13.90
C GLY A 759 -19.03 -10.64 14.66
N GLU A 760 -18.21 -11.62 14.25
CA GLU A 760 -16.91 -11.87 14.87
C GLU A 760 -15.94 -10.70 14.71
N VAL A 761 -15.92 -10.07 13.53
CA VAL A 761 -15.10 -8.87 13.27
C VAL A 761 -15.52 -7.70 14.16
N LEU A 762 -16.83 -7.50 14.37
CA LEU A 762 -17.32 -6.44 15.26
C LEU A 762 -16.91 -6.69 16.72
N LEU A 763 -17.04 -7.93 17.21
CA LEU A 763 -16.61 -8.30 18.57
C LEU A 763 -15.10 -8.12 18.78
N GLU A 764 -14.29 -8.45 17.79
CA GLU A 764 -12.83 -8.31 17.85
C GLU A 764 -12.39 -6.85 17.90
N ILE A 765 -13.03 -5.98 17.11
CA ILE A 765 -12.75 -4.54 17.12
C ILE A 765 -13.13 -3.94 18.48
N LEU A 766 -14.31 -4.30 19.01
CA LEU A 766 -14.79 -3.79 20.30
C LEU A 766 -13.96 -4.28 21.49
N SER A 767 -13.44 -5.50 21.45
CA SER A 767 -12.73 -6.11 22.59
C SER A 767 -11.21 -5.94 22.59
N ASN A 768 -10.67 -5.06 21.75
CA ASN A 768 -9.21 -4.90 21.58
C ASN A 768 -8.48 -6.21 21.24
N GLY A 769 -9.13 -7.10 20.48
CA GLY A 769 -8.60 -8.44 20.18
C GLY A 769 -8.57 -9.43 21.35
N ARG A 770 -8.98 -9.05 22.57
CA ARG A 770 -8.96 -9.91 23.77
C ARG A 770 -9.84 -11.17 23.64
N LEU A 771 -10.87 -11.12 22.78
CA LEU A 771 -11.83 -12.22 22.58
C LEU A 771 -11.51 -13.12 21.37
N THR A 772 -10.34 -12.96 20.73
CA THR A 772 -9.92 -13.75 19.54
C THR A 772 -9.51 -15.17 19.92
N ASN A 773 -10.51 -16.05 20.10
CA ASN A 773 -10.48 -17.54 20.05
C ASN A 773 -11.67 -18.18 20.80
N ALA A 774 -12.64 -17.40 21.28
CA ALA A 774 -13.72 -17.89 22.13
C ALA A 774 -15.06 -18.11 21.41
N GLY A 775 -15.04 -18.44 20.10
CA GLY A 775 -16.24 -18.57 19.25
C GLY A 775 -17.31 -19.58 19.74
N ARG A 776 -17.00 -20.45 20.71
CA ARG A 776 -18.00 -21.25 21.44
C ARG A 776 -18.24 -20.84 22.90
N SER A 777 -17.35 -20.06 23.52
CA SER A 777 -17.45 -19.68 24.94
C SER A 777 -18.17 -18.34 25.18
N ILE A 778 -18.21 -17.45 24.17
CA ILE A 778 -18.88 -16.13 24.25
C ILE A 778 -20.41 -16.26 24.21
N GLN A 779 -20.94 -17.28 23.51
CA GLN A 779 -22.40 -17.48 23.33
C GLN A 779 -23.17 -17.74 24.63
N ASN A 780 -22.47 -18.07 25.73
CA ASN A 780 -23.07 -18.37 27.03
C ASN A 780 -22.90 -17.23 28.06
N LYS A 781 -22.18 -16.14 27.74
CA LYS A 781 -22.04 -14.97 28.62
C LYS A 781 -23.17 -13.98 28.38
N PRO A 782 -23.82 -13.43 29.43
CA PRO A 782 -24.85 -12.40 29.25
C PRO A 782 -24.21 -11.08 28.79
N GLY A 783 -24.87 -10.37 27.86
CA GLY A 783 -24.30 -9.24 27.11
C GLY A 783 -23.86 -8.04 27.97
N ASN A 784 -24.46 -7.86 29.15
CA ASN A 784 -24.05 -6.86 30.14
C ASN A 784 -22.66 -7.11 30.73
N VAL A 785 -22.28 -8.37 30.93
CA VAL A 785 -20.95 -8.76 31.44
C VAL A 785 -19.88 -8.56 30.35
N LEU A 786 -20.21 -8.89 29.09
CA LEU A 786 -19.34 -8.60 27.95
C LEU A 786 -19.16 -7.10 27.73
N PHE A 787 -20.21 -6.32 27.96
CA PHE A 787 -20.13 -4.86 27.90
C PHE A 787 -19.20 -4.30 28.97
N GLN A 788 -19.27 -4.77 30.22
CA GLN A 788 -18.34 -4.38 31.29
C GLN A 788 -16.89 -4.85 31.07
N GLU A 789 -16.67 -6.02 30.42
CA GLU A 789 -15.32 -6.48 30.04
C GLU A 789 -14.70 -5.63 28.90
N ILE A 790 -15.54 -5.00 28.08
CA ILE A 790 -15.15 -4.12 26.96
C ILE A 790 -15.01 -2.66 27.43
N TYR A 791 -15.85 -2.26 28.39
CA TYR A 791 -15.97 -0.92 28.93
C TYR A 791 -15.81 -1.00 30.45
N GLU A 792 -14.57 -0.90 30.95
CA GLU A 792 -14.32 -0.85 32.40
C GLU A 792 -14.85 0.47 32.98
N GLU A 793 -15.59 0.39 34.09
CA GLU A 793 -16.47 1.43 34.66
C GLU A 793 -15.77 2.65 35.28
N ASP A 794 -14.44 2.75 35.28
CA ASP A 794 -13.71 3.74 36.09
C ASP A 794 -13.26 5.02 35.37
N ASP A 795 -13.81 5.38 34.20
CA ASP A 795 -13.47 6.64 33.53
C ASP A 795 -14.68 7.57 33.36
N VAL A 796 -14.80 8.50 34.31
CA VAL A 796 -15.75 9.60 34.31
C VAL A 796 -15.28 10.64 33.29
N GLY A 797 -15.71 10.51 32.03
CA GLY A 797 -15.37 11.48 31.00
C GLY A 797 -16.03 11.32 29.63
N ASP A 798 -16.55 10.14 29.28
CA ASP A 798 -17.15 9.93 27.96
C ASP A 798 -18.65 10.26 27.92
N THR A 799 -19.08 10.89 26.82
CA THR A 799 -20.48 11.27 26.60
C THR A 799 -21.39 10.04 26.50
N ASP A 800 -22.56 10.03 27.15
CA ASP A 800 -23.61 8.97 27.09
C ASP A 800 -23.85 8.44 25.65
N SER A 801 -23.70 9.31 24.66
CA SER A 801 -23.77 9.01 23.22
C SER A 801 -22.83 7.89 22.77
N LEU A 802 -21.56 7.93 23.16
CA LEU A 802 -20.54 6.96 22.71
C LEU A 802 -20.74 5.60 23.38
N GLN A 803 -21.18 5.61 24.63
CA GLN A 803 -21.50 4.40 25.39
C GLN A 803 -22.72 3.67 24.79
N GLU A 804 -23.75 4.41 24.35
CA GLU A 804 -24.89 3.85 23.62
C GLU A 804 -24.50 3.31 22.23
N GLU A 805 -23.58 3.97 21.53
CA GLU A 805 -23.07 3.50 20.24
C GLU A 805 -22.31 2.18 20.38
N ILE A 806 -21.39 2.08 21.35
CA ILE A 806 -20.62 0.86 21.65
C ILE A 806 -21.56 -0.30 22.03
N LYS A 807 -22.57 -0.02 22.87
CA LYS A 807 -23.57 -1.01 23.29
C LYS A 807 -24.39 -1.54 22.11
N THR A 808 -24.81 -0.65 21.22
CA THR A 808 -25.58 -1.01 20.02
C THR A 808 -24.76 -1.85 19.04
N VAL A 809 -23.47 -1.51 18.84
CA VAL A 809 -22.58 -2.32 17.99
C VAL A 809 -22.32 -3.69 18.62
N LEU A 810 -22.17 -3.78 19.94
CA LEU A 810 -22.03 -5.04 20.67
C LEU A 810 -23.26 -5.95 20.52
N ASP A 811 -24.47 -5.39 20.66
CA ASP A 811 -25.72 -6.13 20.52
C ASP A 811 -25.91 -6.70 19.10
N VAL A 812 -25.58 -5.92 18.07
CA VAL A 812 -25.61 -6.40 16.68
C VAL A 812 -24.57 -7.49 16.46
N ALA A 813 -23.37 -7.36 17.04
CA ALA A 813 -22.32 -8.35 16.92
C ALA A 813 -22.71 -9.69 17.56
N LEU A 814 -23.39 -9.66 18.72
CA LEU A 814 -23.93 -10.85 19.40
C LEU A 814 -25.09 -11.50 18.63
N LEU A 815 -25.94 -10.70 17.98
CA LEU A 815 -27.00 -11.22 17.10
C LEU A 815 -26.45 -11.94 15.87
N CYS A 816 -25.40 -11.38 15.26
CA CYS A 816 -24.76 -11.93 14.07
C CYS A 816 -24.01 -13.25 14.36
N THR A 817 -23.48 -13.42 15.58
CA THR A 817 -22.68 -14.60 15.99
C THR A 817 -23.47 -15.72 16.66
N ARG A 818 -24.81 -15.74 16.55
CA ARG A 818 -25.65 -16.80 17.14
C ARG A 818 -25.33 -18.20 16.57
N GLY A 819 -25.38 -19.21 17.44
CA GLY A 819 -24.97 -20.59 17.09
C GLY A 819 -25.81 -21.24 16.00
N ARG A 820 -27.11 -20.93 15.91
CA ARG A 820 -28.01 -21.45 14.85
C ARG A 820 -28.12 -20.45 13.70
N PRO A 821 -27.83 -20.85 12.45
CA PRO A 821 -27.93 -19.95 11.28
C PRO A 821 -29.32 -19.31 11.09
N SER A 822 -30.39 -20.00 11.49
CA SER A 822 -31.78 -19.51 11.41
C SER A 822 -32.07 -18.32 12.34
N ASP A 823 -31.29 -18.17 13.40
CA ASP A 823 -31.52 -17.17 14.46
C ASP A 823 -30.65 -15.92 14.24
N ARG A 824 -29.82 -15.94 13.20
CA ARG A 824 -28.98 -14.83 12.77
C ARG A 824 -29.81 -13.90 11.88
N PRO A 825 -29.65 -12.58 11.99
CA PRO A 825 -30.29 -11.65 11.06
C PRO A 825 -29.76 -11.88 9.64
N SER A 826 -30.51 -11.43 8.63
CA SER A 826 -29.90 -11.27 7.30
C SER A 826 -28.81 -10.18 7.37
N MET A 827 -27.83 -10.21 6.46
CA MET A 827 -26.84 -9.12 6.36
C MET A 827 -27.52 -7.76 6.19
N GLN A 828 -28.63 -7.73 5.46
CA GLN A 828 -29.41 -6.51 5.26
C GLN A 828 -30.07 -6.00 6.56
N ASP A 829 -30.52 -6.88 7.45
CA ASP A 829 -31.14 -6.51 8.72
C ASP A 829 -30.11 -6.10 9.77
N ALA A 830 -28.96 -6.79 9.83
CA ALA A 830 -27.83 -6.36 10.66
C ALA A 830 -27.33 -4.96 10.26
N LEU A 831 -27.23 -4.70 8.94
CA LEU A 831 -26.85 -3.39 8.43
C LEU A 831 -27.91 -2.31 8.72
N LYS A 832 -29.20 -2.65 8.72
CA LYS A 832 -30.27 -1.71 9.12
C LYS A 832 -30.17 -1.34 10.60
N LEU A 833 -29.93 -2.31 11.48
CA LEU A 833 -29.78 -2.07 12.91
C LEU A 833 -28.60 -1.13 13.20
N LEU A 834 -27.47 -1.32 12.50
CA LEU A 834 -26.31 -0.43 12.61
C LEU A 834 -26.53 0.95 11.96
N SER A 835 -27.36 1.05 10.91
CA SER A 835 -27.63 2.31 10.24
C SER A 835 -28.41 3.35 11.06
N ALA A 836 -28.96 2.93 12.21
CA ALA A 836 -29.59 3.83 13.18
C ALA A 836 -28.58 4.70 13.95
N LEU A 837 -27.27 4.39 13.90
CA LEU A 837 -26.17 5.10 14.59
C LEU A 837 -25.75 6.44 13.93
N LYS A 838 -26.64 7.12 13.21
CA LYS A 838 -26.28 8.41 12.59
C LYS A 838 -26.11 9.48 13.67
N PRO A 839 -25.01 10.26 13.68
CA PRO A 839 -24.88 11.39 14.58
C PRO A 839 -25.96 12.42 14.26
N GLN A 840 -26.81 12.74 15.24
CA GLN A 840 -27.60 13.96 15.16
C GLN A 840 -26.62 15.15 15.18
N ARG A 841 -26.36 15.75 14.01
CA ARG A 841 -25.84 17.11 13.94
C ARG A 841 -26.85 18.01 14.64
N LYS A 842 -26.60 18.33 15.91
CA LYS A 842 -27.15 19.56 16.50
C LYS A 842 -26.44 20.71 15.79
N GLU A 843 -27.13 21.32 14.83
CA GLU A 843 -26.84 22.70 14.44
C GLU A 843 -27.11 23.56 15.68
N GLY A 844 -26.06 23.81 16.46
CA GLY A 844 -26.06 24.80 17.52
C GLY A 844 -25.80 26.15 16.90
N ASN A 845 -26.84 26.99 16.85
CA ASN A 845 -26.68 28.42 16.69
C ASN A 845 -25.88 29.00 17.87
N ILE A 846 -24.89 29.83 17.50
CA ILE A 846 -24.10 30.84 18.23
C ILE A 846 -22.63 30.49 18.32
#